data_AF-A0AAQ3KNW1-F1
#
_entry.id   AF-A0AAQ3KNW1-F1
#
_cell.length_a   1.000
_cell.length_b   1.000
_cell.length_c   1.000
_cell.angle_alpha   90.00
_cell.angle_beta   90.00
_cell.angle_gamma   90.00
#
_symmetry.space_group_name_H-M   'P 1'
#
loop_
_entity.id
_entity.type
_entity.pdbx_description
1 polymer ?
#
loop_
_entity_poly.entity_id
_entity_poly.type
_entity_poly.pdbx_seq_one_letter_code
_entity_poly.pdbx_strand_id
1 'polypeptide(L)'
;MRGGANSNRPYHHFSLVLPVHKLGRESRDDVHFRWTIGMIVDEDVGVDSRSTKAGLLLFPPCFETTNRENNARPARPLELWWREAEKGKAPLPPSNKSTELDYLEIIVFQLPSGKLISYFLKQRMALNSSNNSIGWVNLQQPGKHSNVGLPLFRVSNLRRRYQGIVNHTLRAKDVRAVITKPELKFKDLDRKQHLEEDFANRFSLPHLKDILDVKPRPTTFSHNSRGPLYGGNGAAKDISNGYVNDDDRALLKVINFASPTSAGAECIDSDCSWVEQRLHRAGPRKEIYYEPKEVKAAIVTCGGLCPGLNDVTRQIVFTLEKYGVKNIVGIQFGYRGFCDESLQEIPLSGQVVQNINLTGGSLLGVSRGAPSISDIADSIRAKAVDMLFVLGGNGTHAGANAIHYECWKRKMKVSIIGVPKTIDNDIQLMDKTFGFDTAVEEAQRAINSAYIEAHSAYHGIGLVKLMGRNSGFIAMHASLSSGQIDICLIPEVPFKLEGPNGVLQHLQHLIETKGCAVICVAEGAGQELLQQSNAIDASGNVVLGDIGVHIQQEIKRHFKNIGVPADVKYIDPTYMVRACRANASDAILCTVLGQNAVHGAFAGFSGITIGVCNAQNVYLPIPEVIRSPRRVNPNSRMWHRCLTSTGQPDFQ
;
A
#
# COMPACT_ATOMS: atom_id res chain seq x y z
N MET A 1 53.84 -19.54 36.94
CA MET A 1 53.24 -20.04 38.21
C MET A 1 51.73 -20.20 38.03
N ARG A 2 51.02 -20.76 39.03
CA ARG A 2 49.56 -20.99 39.10
C ARG A 2 48.75 -19.76 38.61
N GLY A 3 47.57 -19.85 37.97
CA GLY A 3 46.71 -20.99 37.58
C GLY A 3 45.23 -20.60 37.72
N GLY A 4 44.27 -21.07 36.92
CA GLY A 4 44.33 -21.97 35.76
C GLY A 4 42.93 -22.27 35.16
N ALA A 5 42.85 -23.22 34.22
CA ALA A 5 41.66 -23.70 33.46
C ALA A 5 41.00 -22.66 32.51
N ASN A 6 40.77 -22.92 31.22
CA ASN A 6 40.01 -24.00 30.52
C ASN A 6 38.48 -23.90 30.72
N SER A 7 37.63 -24.07 29.70
CA SER A 7 37.86 -24.61 28.33
C SER A 7 36.86 -24.13 27.27
N ASN A 8 37.25 -24.25 25.99
CA ASN A 8 36.36 -24.31 24.83
C ASN A 8 35.41 -25.54 24.85
N ARG A 9 34.45 -25.57 23.89
CA ARG A 9 33.47 -26.64 23.53
C ARG A 9 32.14 -26.60 24.33
N PRO A 10 31.08 -27.28 23.85
CA PRO A 10 30.48 -27.11 22.52
C PRO A 10 28.93 -26.97 22.58
N TYR A 11 28.28 -26.63 21.47
CA TYR A 11 26.82 -26.78 21.36
C TYR A 11 26.44 -28.26 21.33
N HIS A 12 25.67 -28.72 22.32
CA HIS A 12 25.16 -30.10 22.40
C HIS A 12 23.75 -30.20 21.81
N HIS A 13 23.62 -30.90 20.68
CA HIS A 13 22.33 -31.50 20.30
C HIS A 13 22.03 -32.68 21.22
N PHE A 14 20.84 -32.69 21.83
CA PHE A 14 20.29 -33.87 22.51
C PHE A 14 19.20 -34.50 21.64
N SER A 15 19.55 -35.59 20.97
CA SER A 15 18.59 -36.48 20.31
C SER A 15 18.22 -37.61 21.26
N LEU A 16 16.98 -37.64 21.76
CA LEU A 16 16.49 -38.74 22.58
C LEU A 16 15.83 -39.81 21.67
N VAL A 17 16.42 -41.00 21.65
CA VAL A 17 15.88 -42.18 20.96
C VAL A 17 15.63 -43.27 22.00
N LEU A 18 14.43 -43.84 22.02
CA LEU A 18 14.07 -44.98 22.86
C LEU A 18 13.46 -46.09 21.98
N PRO A 19 13.91 -47.36 22.09
CA PRO A 19 13.46 -48.45 21.23
C PRO A 19 12.32 -49.27 21.87
N VAL A 20 11.43 -49.82 21.04
CA VAL A 20 10.51 -50.92 21.42
C VAL A 20 10.46 -51.95 20.28
N HIS A 21 10.44 -53.24 20.63
CA HIS A 21 10.46 -54.36 19.68
C HIS A 21 9.04 -54.88 19.33
N LYS A 22 8.96 -55.71 18.28
CA LYS A 22 7.70 -56.23 17.69
C LYS A 22 6.82 -57.06 18.64
N LEU A 23 5.57 -56.62 18.78
CA LEU A 23 4.30 -57.38 18.76
C LEU A 23 3.37 -56.51 17.88
N GLY A 24 2.38 -56.95 17.11
CA GLY A 24 1.70 -58.20 16.79
C GLY A 24 0.54 -57.82 15.83
N ARG A 25 -0.20 -58.76 15.21
CA ARG A 25 -1.45 -58.39 14.49
C ARG A 25 -2.51 -57.93 15.53
N GLU A 26 -3.49 -57.05 15.26
CA GLU A 26 -4.36 -56.97 14.09
C GLU A 26 -5.13 -55.61 13.99
N SER A 27 -5.69 -55.30 12.81
CA SER A 27 -6.76 -54.33 12.47
C SER A 27 -7.04 -53.01 13.27
N ARG A 28 -6.98 -51.89 12.50
CA ARG A 28 -7.83 -50.68 12.51
C ARG A 28 -7.68 -49.58 13.59
N ASP A 29 -7.35 -48.39 13.08
CA ASP A 29 -7.92 -47.07 13.41
C ASP A 29 -7.69 -46.48 14.81
N ASP A 30 -6.45 -46.05 15.09
CA ASP A 30 -6.06 -45.23 16.24
C ASP A 30 -5.62 -43.80 15.82
N VAL A 31 -6.04 -42.78 16.57
CA VAL A 31 -5.68 -41.36 16.36
C VAL A 31 -4.89 -40.82 17.55
N HIS A 32 -3.64 -40.40 17.32
CA HIS A 32 -2.79 -39.83 18.36
C HIS A 32 -2.95 -38.32 18.52
N PHE A 33 -3.26 -37.86 19.75
CA PHE A 33 -3.22 -36.45 20.12
C PHE A 33 -1.84 -36.05 20.69
N ARG A 34 -1.37 -34.84 20.37
CA ARG A 34 -0.16 -34.22 20.94
C ARG A 34 -0.53 -32.99 21.75
N TRP A 35 0.08 -32.84 22.91
CA TRP A 35 0.02 -31.62 23.74
C TRP A 35 1.35 -30.87 23.65
N THR A 36 1.28 -29.54 23.70
CA THR A 36 2.45 -28.66 23.78
C THR A 36 2.29 -27.74 24.98
N ILE A 37 3.28 -27.70 25.88
CA ILE A 37 3.31 -26.83 27.04
C ILE A 37 4.32 -25.72 26.78
N GLY A 38 3.89 -24.47 26.86
CA GLY A 38 4.76 -23.29 26.83
C GLY A 38 4.92 -22.70 28.22
N MET A 39 6.16 -22.55 28.69
CA MET A 39 6.49 -21.65 29.80
C MET A 39 6.99 -20.33 29.23
N ILE A 40 6.59 -19.22 29.86
CA ILE A 40 7.23 -17.92 29.71
C ILE A 40 7.96 -17.64 31.03
N VAL A 41 9.18 -17.11 30.94
CA VAL A 41 9.97 -16.62 32.07
C VAL A 41 10.30 -15.16 31.77
N ASP A 42 9.98 -14.27 32.70
CA ASP A 42 10.37 -12.86 32.64
C ASP A 42 11.73 -12.68 33.32
N GLU A 43 12.68 -12.05 32.63
CA GLU A 43 13.99 -11.65 33.16
C GLU A 43 14.18 -10.13 33.01
N ASP A 44 13.67 -9.33 33.97
CA ASP A 44 14.25 -8.02 34.34
C ASP A 44 13.55 -7.37 35.56
N VAL A 45 13.65 -7.99 36.75
CA VAL A 45 13.35 -7.31 38.03
C VAL A 45 14.42 -7.67 39.07
N GLY A 46 14.94 -6.65 39.77
CA GLY A 46 16.01 -6.79 40.76
C GLY A 46 15.61 -7.55 42.03
N VAL A 47 16.62 -8.05 42.74
CA VAL A 47 16.47 -8.94 43.90
C VAL A 47 15.91 -8.20 45.13
N ASP A 48 14.72 -8.61 45.57
CA ASP A 48 14.46 -8.88 47.00
C ASP A 48 13.52 -10.11 47.12
N SER A 49 13.36 -10.61 48.34
CA SER A 49 13.00 -12.00 48.62
C SER A 49 11.56 -12.22 49.09
N ARG A 50 11.04 -13.41 48.73
CA ARG A 50 9.86 -14.13 49.26
C ARG A 50 8.55 -14.00 48.46
N SER A 51 7.98 -15.17 48.18
CA SER A 51 6.65 -15.48 47.64
C SER A 51 6.36 -15.13 46.16
N THR A 52 6.52 -16.15 45.30
CA THR A 52 5.91 -16.21 43.96
C THR A 52 4.90 -17.37 43.96
N LYS A 53 3.63 -17.10 43.66
CA LYS A 53 2.60 -18.14 43.44
C LYS A 53 2.41 -18.34 41.94
N ALA A 54 2.77 -19.51 41.41
CA ALA A 54 2.39 -19.91 40.06
C ALA A 54 0.94 -20.39 40.02
N GLY A 55 0.13 -19.86 39.11
CA GLY A 55 -1.24 -20.31 38.85
C GLY A 55 -1.30 -21.09 37.54
N LEU A 56 -1.99 -22.25 37.55
CA LEU A 56 -2.21 -23.06 36.35
C LEU A 56 -3.59 -22.74 35.75
N LEU A 57 -3.63 -22.39 34.47
CA LEU A 57 -4.87 -22.21 33.70
C LEU A 57 -4.89 -23.22 32.54
N LEU A 58 -5.98 -23.98 32.44
CA LEU A 58 -6.21 -24.99 31.41
C LEU A 58 -7.44 -24.60 30.59
N PHE A 59 -7.32 -24.65 29.26
CA PHE A 59 -8.42 -24.50 28.32
C PHE A 59 -8.75 -25.86 27.66
N PRO A 60 -10.03 -26.23 27.50
CA PRO A 60 -10.41 -27.47 26.84
C PRO A 60 -10.33 -27.33 25.30
N PRO A 61 -9.96 -28.39 24.56
CA PRO A 61 -9.98 -28.40 23.10
C PRO A 61 -11.39 -28.65 22.54
N CYS A 62 -11.63 -28.23 21.29
CA CYS A 62 -12.77 -28.66 20.48
C CYS A 62 -12.26 -29.21 19.14
N PHE A 63 -12.81 -30.35 18.73
CA PHE A 63 -12.63 -30.97 17.42
C PHE A 63 -14.01 -31.26 16.81
N GLU A 64 -14.16 -31.03 15.52
CA GLU A 64 -15.24 -31.64 14.72
C GLU A 64 -14.77 -33.04 14.25
N THR A 65 -15.64 -33.95 13.80
CA THR A 65 -16.07 -33.96 12.38
C THR A 65 -17.15 -35.02 12.11
N THR A 66 -18.25 -34.60 11.45
CA THR A 66 -19.05 -35.39 10.48
C THR A 66 -19.75 -36.69 10.96
N ASN A 67 -20.76 -37.27 10.29
CA ASN A 67 -21.30 -36.98 8.96
C ASN A 67 -22.80 -37.36 8.80
N ARG A 68 -23.69 -36.38 8.59
CA ARG A 68 -24.79 -36.37 7.59
C ARG A 68 -25.71 -35.14 7.78
N GLU A 69 -26.10 -34.54 6.65
CA GLU A 69 -27.17 -33.53 6.47
C GLU A 69 -27.06 -32.19 7.24
N ASN A 70 -26.52 -31.18 6.54
CA ASN A 70 -26.87 -29.75 6.52
C ASN A 70 -27.16 -28.95 7.83
N ASN A 71 -26.33 -27.90 8.01
CA ASN A 71 -26.61 -26.59 8.62
C ASN A 71 -26.78 -26.45 10.15
N ALA A 72 -25.73 -25.94 10.81
CA ALA A 72 -25.84 -24.97 11.90
C ALA A 72 -24.59 -24.06 11.96
N ARG A 73 -24.72 -22.89 12.62
CA ARG A 73 -23.60 -22.00 13.03
C ARG A 73 -23.50 -21.96 14.57
N PRO A 74 -22.31 -21.69 15.15
CA PRO A 74 -22.12 -21.67 16.60
C PRO A 74 -22.67 -20.41 17.29
N ALA A 75 -22.94 -20.52 18.59
CA ALA A 75 -23.35 -19.43 19.48
C ALA A 75 -22.27 -19.10 20.53
N ARG A 76 -22.33 -17.92 21.16
CA ARG A 76 -21.32 -17.39 22.10
C ARG A 76 -21.76 -17.54 23.57
N PRO A 77 -20.85 -17.80 24.53
CA PRO A 77 -21.12 -17.69 25.97
C PRO A 77 -21.31 -16.24 26.45
N LEU A 78 -21.96 -16.08 27.62
CA LEU A 78 -22.15 -14.81 28.33
C LEU A 78 -21.18 -14.70 29.51
N GLU A 79 -20.36 -13.65 29.61
CA GLU A 79 -19.70 -13.30 30.90
C GLU A 79 -19.38 -11.80 31.10
N LEU A 80 -20.03 -10.89 30.35
CA LEU A 80 -19.77 -9.44 30.45
C LEU A 80 -21.00 -8.59 30.82
N TRP A 81 -22.11 -9.23 31.19
CA TRP A 81 -23.38 -8.53 31.50
C TRP A 81 -23.61 -8.24 32.99
N TRP A 82 -22.81 -8.82 33.90
CA TRP A 82 -23.10 -8.81 35.33
C TRP A 82 -22.39 -7.69 36.13
N ARG A 83 -21.40 -7.00 35.55
CA ARG A 83 -20.43 -6.20 36.34
C ARG A 83 -20.63 -4.68 36.40
N GLU A 84 -21.67 -4.13 35.78
CA GLU A 84 -22.04 -2.70 35.89
C GLU A 84 -23.49 -2.51 36.40
N ALA A 85 -24.15 -3.58 36.85
CA ALA A 85 -25.49 -3.52 37.45
C ALA A 85 -25.54 -2.86 38.84
N GLU A 86 -24.40 -2.45 39.41
CA GLU A 86 -24.30 -1.80 40.73
C GLU A 86 -24.83 -0.35 40.76
N LYS A 87 -25.06 0.29 39.60
CA LYS A 87 -25.64 1.64 39.49
C LYS A 87 -27.18 1.61 39.58
N GLY A 88 -27.69 0.91 40.59
CA GLY A 88 -29.05 0.35 40.64
C GLY A 88 -30.20 1.35 40.44
N LYS A 89 -31.08 1.05 39.47
CA LYS A 89 -32.43 1.60 39.31
C LYS A 89 -33.30 0.70 38.42
N ALA A 90 -34.44 0.27 38.96
CA ALA A 90 -35.57 -0.39 38.29
C ALA A 90 -36.84 0.07 39.06
N PRO A 91 -38.04 0.21 38.43
CA PRO A 91 -38.70 -0.92 37.75
C PRO A 91 -39.55 -0.62 36.49
N LEU A 92 -39.65 -1.66 35.65
CA LEU A 92 -40.78 -2.15 34.82
C LEU A 92 -41.52 -1.28 33.76
N PRO A 93 -41.92 -1.88 32.60
CA PRO A 93 -42.67 -1.24 31.51
C PRO A 93 -44.18 -1.61 31.52
N PRO A 94 -45.01 -1.02 30.63
CA PRO A 94 -45.19 -1.57 29.27
C PRO A 94 -45.14 -0.44 28.19
N SER A 95 -45.16 -0.63 26.86
CA SER A 95 -45.37 -1.77 25.95
C SER A 95 -44.57 -1.52 24.62
N ASN A 96 -44.55 -2.33 23.55
CA ASN A 96 -45.32 -3.54 23.21
C ASN A 96 -44.59 -4.52 22.24
N LYS A 97 -45.29 -5.63 22.01
CA LYS A 97 -45.25 -6.75 21.04
C LYS A 97 -44.86 -6.46 19.56
N SER A 98 -44.38 -7.44 18.77
CA SER A 98 -44.22 -8.90 19.03
C SER A 98 -43.26 -9.62 18.07
N THR A 99 -42.58 -10.66 18.58
CA THR A 99 -42.15 -11.85 17.82
C THR A 99 -42.21 -13.09 18.73
N GLU A 100 -42.38 -14.29 18.16
CA GLU A 100 -42.65 -15.55 18.89
C GLU A 100 -41.37 -16.41 19.09
N LEU A 101 -41.42 -17.36 20.04
CA LEU A 101 -40.38 -18.37 20.30
C LEU A 101 -41.02 -19.74 20.56
N ASP A 102 -40.69 -20.72 19.72
CA ASP A 102 -40.98 -22.15 19.96
C ASP A 102 -39.97 -22.71 20.98
N TYR A 103 -40.45 -23.38 22.03
CA TYR A 103 -39.60 -24.09 23.00
C TYR A 103 -39.81 -25.61 22.91
N LEU A 104 -38.76 -26.38 23.24
CA LEU A 104 -38.78 -27.84 23.24
C LEU A 104 -38.12 -28.34 24.54
N GLU A 105 -38.92 -28.88 25.47
CA GLU A 105 -38.37 -29.61 26.61
C GLU A 105 -38.06 -31.06 26.19
N ILE A 106 -36.89 -31.54 26.62
CA ILE A 106 -36.51 -32.95 26.51
C ILE A 106 -36.15 -33.42 27.91
N ILE A 107 -36.99 -34.30 28.48
CA ILE A 107 -36.70 -34.98 29.72
C ILE A 107 -36.06 -36.34 29.36
N VAL A 108 -34.89 -36.61 29.93
CA VAL A 108 -34.15 -37.86 29.70
C VAL A 108 -33.87 -38.52 31.04
N PHE A 109 -34.26 -39.78 31.20
CA PHE A 109 -33.96 -40.58 32.38
C PHE A 109 -32.90 -41.63 32.05
N GLN A 110 -31.90 -41.76 32.93
CA GLN A 110 -30.91 -42.84 32.87
C GLN A 110 -31.35 -43.98 33.80
N LEU A 111 -31.50 -45.18 33.26
CA LEU A 111 -31.84 -46.37 34.05
C LEU A 111 -30.55 -47.07 34.54
N PRO A 112 -30.60 -47.81 35.67
CA PRO A 112 -29.42 -48.50 36.23
C PRO A 112 -28.72 -49.50 35.30
N SER A 113 -29.36 -49.90 34.19
CA SER A 113 -28.79 -50.73 33.12
C SER A 113 -28.00 -49.93 32.06
N GLY A 114 -27.74 -48.65 32.30
CA GLY A 114 -26.92 -47.79 31.44
C GLY A 114 -27.61 -47.22 30.19
N LYS A 115 -28.88 -47.57 29.94
CA LYS A 115 -29.66 -47.00 28.83
C LYS A 115 -30.38 -45.71 29.25
N LEU A 116 -30.38 -44.74 28.33
CA LEU A 116 -31.15 -43.50 28.39
C LEU A 116 -32.42 -43.66 27.55
N ILE A 117 -33.53 -43.06 27.99
CA ILE A 117 -34.79 -42.95 27.24
C ILE A 117 -35.27 -41.51 27.31
N SER A 118 -35.74 -40.97 26.19
CA SER A 118 -36.28 -39.62 26.06
C SER A 118 -37.69 -39.62 25.45
N TYR A 119 -38.48 -38.60 25.79
CA TYR A 119 -39.78 -38.31 25.19
C TYR A 119 -39.82 -36.85 24.72
N PHE A 120 -40.70 -36.57 23.76
CA PHE A 120 -40.97 -35.22 23.26
C PHE A 120 -42.46 -34.90 23.40
N LEU A 121 -42.77 -33.70 23.91
CA LEU A 121 -44.10 -33.10 23.81
C LEU A 121 -44.01 -31.83 22.95
N LYS A 122 -45.05 -31.52 22.17
CA LYS A 122 -45.16 -30.27 21.43
C LYS A 122 -46.61 -29.78 21.41
N GLN A 123 -46.83 -28.54 21.85
CA GLN A 123 -48.07 -27.79 21.66
C GLN A 123 -47.80 -26.54 20.82
N ARG A 124 -48.85 -25.93 20.27
CA ARG A 124 -48.73 -24.81 19.33
C ARG A 124 -49.98 -23.92 19.40
N MET A 125 -49.79 -22.61 19.39
CA MET A 125 -50.82 -21.59 19.12
C MET A 125 -50.27 -20.56 18.14
N ALA A 126 -51.13 -19.75 17.54
CA ALA A 126 -50.78 -18.72 16.55
C ALA A 126 -51.90 -17.67 16.43
N LEU A 127 -51.60 -16.47 15.94
CA LEU A 127 -52.57 -15.50 15.41
C LEU A 127 -51.91 -14.51 14.41
N ASN A 128 -52.70 -13.67 13.73
CA ASN A 128 -52.40 -13.18 12.37
C ASN A 128 -52.85 -11.70 12.12
N SER A 129 -52.68 -11.20 10.87
CA SER A 129 -53.05 -9.90 10.22
C SER A 129 -51.84 -8.97 9.94
N SER A 130 -51.50 -8.50 8.71
CA SER A 130 -52.21 -7.99 7.50
C SER A 130 -52.56 -6.49 7.58
N ASN A 131 -52.35 -5.61 6.58
CA ASN A 131 -51.92 -5.76 5.17
C ASN A 131 -51.18 -4.45 4.72
N ASN A 132 -50.80 -4.09 3.48
CA ASN A 132 -51.12 -4.42 2.07
C ASN A 132 -49.78 -4.52 1.26
N SER A 133 -49.62 -4.49 -0.08
CA SER A 133 -50.46 -4.19 -1.28
C SER A 133 -50.08 -5.09 -2.49
N ILE A 134 -50.57 -4.81 -3.71
CA ILE A 134 -50.58 -5.80 -4.83
C ILE A 134 -50.19 -5.22 -6.22
N GLY A 135 -49.48 -6.02 -7.03
CA GLY A 135 -49.32 -5.90 -8.49
C GLY A 135 -48.84 -7.23 -9.10
N TRP A 136 -49.29 -7.62 -10.30
CA TRP A 136 -49.09 -8.96 -10.91
C TRP A 136 -49.04 -8.91 -12.46
N VAL A 137 -48.80 -10.08 -13.11
CA VAL A 137 -49.02 -10.43 -14.54
C VAL A 137 -47.90 -9.98 -15.51
N ASN A 138 -47.29 -10.81 -16.39
CA ASN A 138 -47.30 -12.29 -16.56
C ASN A 138 -46.02 -12.83 -17.25
N LEU A 139 -45.91 -14.15 -17.41
CA LEU A 139 -44.89 -14.81 -18.26
C LEU A 139 -45.22 -14.72 -19.77
N GLN A 140 -44.19 -14.73 -20.64
CA GLN A 140 -44.15 -15.63 -21.81
C GLN A 140 -42.76 -15.75 -22.50
N GLN A 141 -42.48 -16.96 -22.99
CA GLN A 141 -41.52 -17.37 -24.03
C GLN A 141 -42.30 -18.39 -24.92
N PRO A 142 -42.03 -18.59 -26.23
CA PRO A 142 -40.73 -19.08 -26.73
C PRO A 142 -40.36 -18.66 -28.20
N GLY A 143 -39.29 -19.22 -28.79
CA GLY A 143 -39.26 -19.46 -30.26
C GLY A 143 -37.96 -19.26 -31.04
N LYS A 144 -37.13 -20.31 -31.09
CA LYS A 144 -36.05 -20.72 -32.02
C LYS A 144 -35.89 -20.06 -33.44
N HIS A 145 -34.71 -20.34 -34.04
CA HIS A 145 -34.32 -20.33 -35.48
C HIS A 145 -33.90 -18.98 -36.11
N SER A 146 -33.03 -18.92 -37.15
CA SER A 146 -31.73 -19.62 -37.41
C SER A 146 -31.06 -19.09 -38.70
N ASN A 147 -29.72 -19.08 -38.74
CA ASN A 147 -28.82 -19.14 -39.92
C ASN A 147 -28.72 -17.98 -40.93
N VAL A 148 -27.44 -17.59 -41.17
CA VAL A 148 -26.78 -17.26 -42.47
C VAL A 148 -27.18 -15.99 -43.24
N GLY A 149 -26.17 -15.25 -43.74
CA GLY A 149 -26.32 -14.44 -44.97
C GLY A 149 -25.67 -13.04 -44.99
N LEU A 150 -24.38 -12.96 -45.31
CA LEU A 150 -23.79 -11.79 -46.03
C LEU A 150 -24.09 -11.97 -47.54
N PRO A 151 -24.17 -10.90 -48.39
CA PRO A 151 -23.09 -9.91 -48.52
C PRO A 151 -23.44 -8.44 -48.94
N LEU A 152 -22.37 -7.64 -48.91
CA LEU A 152 -22.07 -6.38 -49.62
C LEU A 152 -22.96 -5.94 -50.80
N PHE A 153 -23.21 -4.61 -50.90
CA PHE A 153 -22.88 -3.83 -52.11
C PHE A 153 -22.62 -2.34 -51.80
N ARG A 154 -21.94 -1.64 -52.73
CA ARG A 154 -21.66 -0.18 -52.75
C ARG A 154 -22.69 0.56 -53.63
N VAL A 155 -22.86 1.88 -53.43
CA VAL A 155 -22.63 2.96 -54.44
C VAL A 155 -22.88 4.36 -53.80
N SER A 156 -22.45 5.42 -54.49
CA SER A 156 -22.09 6.75 -53.96
C SER A 156 -23.00 7.92 -54.42
N ASN A 157 -22.75 9.10 -53.82
CA ASN A 157 -23.19 10.46 -54.22
C ASN A 157 -24.68 10.79 -53.95
N LEU A 158 -25.07 12.02 -53.57
CA LEU A 158 -24.62 13.34 -54.03
C LEU A 158 -24.47 14.41 -52.92
N ARG A 159 -23.91 15.59 -53.26
CA ARG A 159 -23.82 16.80 -52.41
C ARG A 159 -24.92 17.81 -52.75
N ARG A 160 -25.44 18.58 -51.76
CA ARG A 160 -25.31 20.06 -51.64
C ARG A 160 -26.23 20.71 -50.59
N ARG A 161 -25.65 21.65 -49.81
CA ARG A 161 -26.19 22.97 -49.35
C ARG A 161 -27.49 23.02 -48.48
N TYR A 162 -27.60 23.87 -47.45
CA TYR A 162 -26.62 24.68 -46.71
C TYR A 162 -27.24 25.24 -45.40
N GLN A 163 -26.41 25.59 -44.41
CA GLN A 163 -26.66 26.50 -43.26
C GLN A 163 -27.90 26.30 -42.35
N GLY A 164 -27.69 26.34 -41.02
CA GLY A 164 -28.79 26.69 -40.09
C GLY A 164 -28.67 26.25 -38.62
N ILE A 165 -27.76 26.86 -37.84
CA ILE A 165 -27.72 26.83 -36.35
C ILE A 165 -27.22 25.52 -35.70
N VAL A 166 -26.57 25.66 -34.55
CA VAL A 166 -25.75 24.63 -33.87
C VAL A 166 -26.29 24.34 -32.48
N ASN A 167 -26.35 23.06 -32.12
CA ASN A 167 -26.26 22.57 -30.74
C ASN A 167 -25.65 21.16 -30.77
N HIS A 168 -24.36 21.06 -30.46
CA HIS A 168 -23.58 19.82 -30.67
C HIS A 168 -23.53 18.95 -29.42
N THR A 169 -24.35 17.90 -29.39
CA THR A 169 -24.14 16.76 -28.46
C THR A 169 -22.93 15.96 -28.92
N LEU A 170 -21.82 16.03 -28.17
CA LEU A 170 -20.60 15.29 -28.49
C LEU A 170 -20.74 13.79 -28.17
N ARG A 171 -20.90 12.96 -29.20
CA ARG A 171 -20.59 11.53 -29.12
C ARG A 171 -19.09 11.32 -29.28
N ALA A 172 -18.49 10.53 -28.39
CA ALA A 172 -17.10 10.10 -28.53
C ALA A 172 -16.89 9.31 -29.83
N LYS A 173 -15.69 9.43 -30.40
CA LYS A 173 -15.15 8.57 -31.46
C LYS A 173 -13.70 8.26 -31.11
N ASP A 174 -13.26 7.05 -31.45
CA ASP A 174 -11.91 6.58 -31.20
C ASP A 174 -10.87 7.40 -31.94
N VAL A 175 -10.11 8.21 -31.19
CA VAL A 175 -8.91 8.87 -31.69
C VAL A 175 -7.72 7.97 -31.36
N ARG A 176 -7.32 7.12 -32.32
CA ARG A 176 -5.97 6.57 -32.30
C ARG A 176 -4.99 7.74 -32.38
N ALA A 177 -4.26 8.00 -31.31
CA ALA A 177 -3.23 9.03 -31.25
C ALA A 177 -2.05 8.64 -32.15
N VAL A 178 -2.12 9.02 -33.43
CA VAL A 178 -0.96 8.96 -34.34
C VAL A 178 0.03 10.02 -33.87
N ILE A 179 1.10 9.59 -33.22
CA ILE A 179 2.18 10.48 -32.77
C ILE A 179 3.02 10.88 -33.99
N THR A 180 2.54 11.88 -34.74
CA THR A 180 3.39 12.64 -35.66
C THR A 180 4.36 13.47 -34.84
N LYS A 181 5.53 12.90 -34.50
CA LYS A 181 6.69 13.69 -34.07
C LYS A 181 6.97 14.74 -35.17
N PRO A 182 7.11 16.04 -34.85
CA PRO A 182 7.57 17.01 -35.83
C PRO A 182 9.01 16.68 -36.26
N GLU A 183 9.28 16.53 -37.56
CA GLU A 183 10.64 16.41 -38.09
C GLU A 183 11.37 17.77 -38.03
N LEU A 184 11.78 18.17 -36.83
CA LEU A 184 12.68 19.30 -36.61
C LEU A 184 14.11 18.88 -37.01
N LYS A 185 14.48 19.18 -38.26
CA LYS A 185 15.81 18.88 -38.84
C LYS A 185 16.90 19.83 -38.34
N PHE A 186 17.23 19.70 -37.06
CA PHE A 186 18.50 20.18 -36.50
C PHE A 186 19.62 19.20 -36.82
N LYS A 187 20.89 19.63 -36.75
CA LYS A 187 22.02 18.69 -36.81
C LYS A 187 22.12 17.94 -35.48
N ASP A 188 22.71 16.75 -35.50
CA ASP A 188 22.74 15.87 -34.32
C ASP A 188 23.51 16.47 -33.12
N LEU A 189 24.44 17.41 -33.36
CA LEU A 189 25.11 18.17 -32.31
C LEU A 189 24.18 19.21 -31.66
N ASP A 190 23.60 20.10 -32.47
CA ASP A 190 22.65 21.13 -32.05
C ASP A 190 21.48 20.51 -31.27
N ARG A 191 21.03 19.33 -31.73
CA ARG A 191 19.95 18.57 -31.12
C ARG A 191 20.31 18.00 -29.74
N LYS A 192 21.55 17.55 -29.53
CA LYS A 192 22.01 17.09 -28.22
C LYS A 192 22.16 18.24 -27.23
N GLN A 193 22.70 19.38 -27.66
CA GLN A 193 22.77 20.59 -26.85
C GLN A 193 21.37 21.05 -26.41
N HIS A 194 20.39 21.11 -27.31
CA HIS A 194 19.00 21.41 -26.95
C HIS A 194 18.40 20.41 -25.94
N LEU A 195 18.75 19.11 -26.01
CA LEU A 195 18.28 18.12 -25.05
C LEU A 195 18.94 18.27 -23.66
N GLU A 196 20.21 18.68 -23.62
CA GLU A 196 20.92 19.01 -22.37
C GLU A 196 20.35 20.29 -21.74
N GLU A 197 20.06 21.32 -22.55
CA GLU A 197 19.45 22.58 -22.10
C GLU A 197 18.00 22.39 -21.62
N ASP A 198 17.14 21.68 -22.36
CA ASP A 198 15.78 21.34 -21.89
C ASP A 198 15.81 20.54 -20.59
N PHE A 199 16.73 19.58 -20.47
CA PHE A 199 16.92 18.84 -19.22
C PHE A 199 17.38 19.75 -18.08
N ALA A 200 18.41 20.58 -18.28
CA ALA A 200 18.93 21.49 -17.27
C ALA A 200 17.85 22.48 -16.79
N ASN A 201 17.03 23.01 -17.71
CA ASN A 201 15.92 23.90 -17.37
C ASN A 201 14.82 23.19 -16.58
N ARG A 202 14.40 21.98 -16.99
CA ARG A 202 13.36 21.20 -16.28
C ARG A 202 13.82 20.61 -14.94
N PHE A 203 15.13 20.38 -14.77
CA PHE A 203 15.73 19.81 -13.56
C PHE A 203 16.38 20.82 -12.63
N SER A 204 16.30 22.11 -12.98
CA SER A 204 16.65 23.21 -12.06
C SER A 204 15.78 23.14 -10.80
N LEU A 205 16.40 23.38 -9.65
CA LEU A 205 15.74 23.33 -8.34
C LEU A 205 15.36 24.75 -7.89
N PRO A 206 14.07 25.06 -7.64
CA PRO A 206 13.70 26.39 -7.17
C PRO A 206 14.33 26.71 -5.81
N HIS A 207 14.88 27.93 -5.69
CA HIS A 207 15.65 28.38 -4.55
C HIS A 207 15.13 29.72 -4.01
N LEU A 208 15.32 29.98 -2.72
CA LEU A 208 14.86 31.24 -2.10
C LEU A 208 15.55 32.48 -2.69
N LYS A 209 16.77 32.35 -3.23
CA LYS A 209 17.49 33.43 -3.93
C LYS A 209 16.76 33.93 -5.17
N ASP A 210 15.91 33.10 -5.78
CA ASP A 210 15.22 33.40 -7.04
C ASP A 210 14.16 34.50 -6.87
N ILE A 211 13.76 34.79 -5.62
CA ILE A 211 12.73 35.77 -5.26
C ILE A 211 13.13 36.74 -4.13
N LEU A 212 14.18 36.45 -3.36
CA LEU A 212 14.56 37.18 -2.14
C LEU A 212 16.09 37.37 -2.06
N ASP A 213 16.55 38.54 -1.60
CA ASP A 213 17.95 38.79 -1.22
C ASP A 213 18.29 38.09 0.11
N VAL A 214 18.36 36.75 0.08
CA VAL A 214 18.73 35.92 1.22
C VAL A 214 20.22 35.58 1.19
N LYS A 215 20.98 36.22 2.08
CA LYS A 215 22.41 35.97 2.23
C LYS A 215 22.66 34.61 2.89
N PRO A 216 23.63 33.81 2.39
CA PRO A 216 24.02 32.56 3.03
C PRO A 216 24.66 32.81 4.40
N ARG A 217 24.63 31.80 5.26
CA ARG A 217 25.40 31.75 6.51
C ARG A 217 25.95 30.35 6.76
N PRO A 218 27.03 30.19 7.56
CA PRO A 218 27.54 28.87 7.93
C PRO A 218 26.47 27.99 8.58
N THR A 219 26.47 26.70 8.24
CA THR A 219 25.59 25.69 8.82
C THR A 219 25.85 25.47 10.30
N THR A 220 24.79 25.23 11.08
CA THR A 220 24.88 24.79 12.48
C THR A 220 24.99 23.27 12.62
N PHE A 221 24.64 22.52 11.57
CA PHE A 221 24.67 21.06 11.56
C PHE A 221 26.10 20.54 11.42
N SER A 222 26.46 19.56 12.24
CA SER A 222 27.75 18.86 12.19
C SER A 222 27.54 17.36 12.41
N HIS A 223 28.38 16.53 11.79
CA HIS A 223 28.37 15.08 12.01
C HIS A 223 28.93 14.70 13.38
N ASN A 224 29.96 15.43 13.83
CA ASN A 224 30.76 15.10 15.01
C ASN A 224 30.11 15.58 16.33
N SER A 225 29.10 16.47 16.27
CA SER A 225 28.36 16.94 17.45
C SER A 225 26.93 16.38 17.52
N ARG A 226 26.47 16.13 18.76
CA ARG A 226 25.08 15.73 19.07
C ARG A 226 24.07 16.89 19.08
N GLY A 227 24.56 18.13 18.95
CA GLY A 227 23.75 19.35 18.89
C GLY A 227 24.39 20.40 18.00
N PRO A 228 23.72 21.55 17.80
CA PRO A 228 24.16 22.59 16.87
C PRO A 228 25.48 23.25 17.28
N LEU A 229 26.26 23.66 16.29
CA LEU A 229 27.48 24.44 16.46
C LEU A 229 27.13 25.86 16.96
N TYR A 230 27.79 26.30 18.05
CA TYR A 230 27.64 27.64 18.62
C TYR A 230 28.97 28.39 18.63
N GLY A 231 28.94 29.64 18.14
CA GLY A 231 30.10 30.53 18.00
C GLY A 231 30.52 30.70 16.53
N GLY A 232 30.91 31.92 16.16
CA GLY A 232 31.14 32.33 14.75
C GLY A 232 32.31 31.67 14.02
N ASN A 233 33.11 30.85 14.72
CA ASN A 233 34.19 30.04 14.15
C ASN A 233 33.81 28.55 14.04
N GLY A 234 32.50 28.26 14.00
CA GLY A 234 31.93 26.91 14.19
C GLY A 234 32.04 25.95 12.99
N ALA A 235 32.26 26.44 11.77
CA ALA A 235 32.68 25.57 10.68
C ALA A 235 34.09 25.07 10.99
N ALA A 236 34.20 23.84 11.51
CA ALA A 236 35.47 23.23 11.87
C ALA A 236 36.45 23.28 10.68
N LYS A 237 37.75 23.41 10.97
CA LYS A 237 38.83 23.36 9.97
C LYS A 237 39.03 21.94 9.38
N ASP A 238 38.00 21.10 9.45
CA ASP A 238 37.99 19.71 9.03
C ASP A 238 37.86 19.65 7.51
N ILE A 239 39.01 19.68 6.85
CA ILE A 239 39.17 19.42 5.42
C ILE A 239 38.93 17.94 5.15
N SER A 240 37.67 17.48 5.20
CA SER A 240 37.18 16.29 4.47
C SER A 240 35.68 16.02 4.60
N ASN A 241 35.08 15.59 3.48
CA ASN A 241 34.02 14.57 3.32
C ASN A 241 32.66 14.71 4.03
N GLY A 242 32.42 15.70 4.89
CA GLY A 242 31.15 15.83 5.63
C GLY A 242 29.96 16.44 4.87
N TYR A 243 30.20 17.26 3.85
CA TYR A 243 29.16 18.05 3.18
C TYR A 243 29.11 17.79 1.67
N VAL A 244 27.92 17.90 1.09
CA VAL A 244 27.70 17.84 -0.36
C VAL A 244 27.83 19.27 -0.92
N ASN A 245 28.48 19.45 -2.07
CA ASN A 245 28.59 20.77 -2.73
C ASN A 245 27.38 20.99 -3.66
N ASP A 246 27.17 22.22 -4.14
CA ASP A 246 26.05 22.50 -5.05
C ASP A 246 26.32 22.13 -6.51
N ASP A 247 27.57 21.79 -6.84
CA ASP A 247 28.00 21.23 -8.14
C ASP A 247 27.96 19.70 -8.18
N ASP A 248 27.76 19.03 -7.04
CA ASP A 248 27.66 17.57 -6.94
C ASP A 248 26.46 17.04 -7.76
N ARG A 249 26.72 16.16 -8.74
CA ARG A 249 25.68 15.52 -9.57
C ARG A 249 25.70 13.99 -9.46
N ALA A 250 24.54 13.38 -9.68
CA ALA A 250 24.36 11.94 -9.90
C ALA A 250 23.69 11.72 -11.26
N LEU A 251 23.96 10.60 -11.93
CA LEU A 251 23.31 10.26 -13.20
C LEU A 251 21.89 9.71 -12.97
N LEU A 252 20.90 10.21 -13.71
CA LEU A 252 19.53 9.69 -13.75
C LEU A 252 19.48 8.31 -14.44
N LYS A 253 20.34 8.07 -15.42
CA LYS A 253 20.49 6.78 -16.12
C LYS A 253 21.96 6.41 -16.23
N VAL A 254 22.28 5.17 -15.87
CA VAL A 254 23.66 4.61 -15.86
C VAL A 254 23.93 3.64 -17.02
N ILE A 255 22.93 3.33 -17.86
CA ILE A 255 23.08 2.47 -19.02
C ILE A 255 23.54 3.33 -20.21
N ASN A 256 24.84 3.25 -20.54
CA ASN A 256 25.46 4.03 -21.62
C ASN A 256 25.05 3.56 -23.04
N PHE A 257 24.57 2.31 -23.19
CA PHE A 257 24.03 1.81 -24.45
C PHE A 257 23.08 0.63 -24.20
N ALA A 258 22.04 0.52 -25.02
CA ALA A 258 21.19 -0.66 -25.12
C ALA A 258 20.77 -0.85 -26.58
N SER A 259 20.82 -2.08 -27.10
CA SER A 259 20.26 -2.42 -28.41
C SER A 259 18.74 -2.16 -28.42
N PRO A 260 18.15 -1.67 -29.52
CA PRO A 260 16.69 -1.58 -29.69
C PRO A 260 15.95 -2.91 -29.41
N THR A 261 16.64 -4.04 -29.60
CA THR A 261 16.10 -5.40 -29.41
C THR A 261 16.28 -5.96 -27.99
N SER A 262 16.93 -5.22 -27.08
CA SER A 262 17.15 -5.69 -25.71
C SER A 262 15.93 -5.49 -24.82
N ALA A 263 15.53 -6.54 -24.10
CA ALA A 263 14.46 -6.47 -23.09
C ALA A 263 14.76 -5.39 -22.03
N GLY A 264 13.92 -4.36 -21.95
CA GLY A 264 14.09 -3.19 -21.09
C GLY A 264 14.87 -2.03 -21.70
N ALA A 265 15.19 -2.05 -23.00
CA ALA A 265 15.80 -0.90 -23.67
C ALA A 265 14.82 0.29 -23.78
N GLU A 266 15.27 1.48 -23.38
CA GLU A 266 14.53 2.74 -23.48
C GLU A 266 15.28 3.74 -24.35
N CYS A 267 15.29 3.52 -25.67
CA CYS A 267 15.93 4.45 -26.60
C CYS A 267 15.09 5.72 -26.75
N ILE A 268 15.66 6.86 -26.35
CA ILE A 268 15.06 8.20 -26.54
C ILE A 268 15.06 8.55 -28.04
N ASP A 269 16.12 8.13 -28.73
CA ASP A 269 16.37 8.39 -30.15
C ASP A 269 16.50 7.14 -31.01
N SER A 270 16.32 7.32 -32.32
CA SER A 270 16.31 6.25 -33.33
C SER A 270 17.65 5.54 -33.53
N ASP A 271 18.74 6.14 -33.09
CA ASP A 271 20.09 5.55 -33.05
C ASP A 271 20.45 4.97 -31.66
N CYS A 272 19.54 5.07 -30.69
CA CYS A 272 19.77 4.76 -29.27
C CYS A 272 20.98 5.51 -28.67
N SER A 273 21.35 6.68 -29.19
CA SER A 273 22.40 7.50 -28.57
C SER A 273 21.88 8.18 -27.29
N TRP A 274 22.78 8.30 -26.31
CA TRP A 274 22.45 8.80 -24.98
C TRP A 274 22.95 10.23 -24.78
N VAL A 275 22.24 10.96 -23.91
CA VAL A 275 22.57 12.29 -23.42
C VAL A 275 22.67 12.19 -21.90
N GLU A 276 23.70 12.79 -21.29
CA GLU A 276 23.93 12.67 -19.85
C GLU A 276 22.92 13.49 -19.02
N GLN A 277 22.03 12.79 -18.34
CA GLN A 277 21.00 13.39 -17.50
C GLN A 277 21.50 13.44 -16.04
N ARG A 278 21.78 14.64 -15.53
CA ARG A 278 22.53 14.89 -14.28
C ARG A 278 21.65 15.56 -13.21
N LEU A 279 21.39 14.85 -12.11
CA LEU A 279 20.56 15.27 -10.97
C LEU A 279 21.41 15.86 -9.84
N HIS A 280 20.89 16.81 -9.07
CA HIS A 280 21.56 17.36 -7.88
C HIS A 280 21.61 16.35 -6.74
N ARG A 281 22.79 16.13 -6.12
CA ARG A 281 22.91 15.24 -4.95
C ARG A 281 22.30 15.88 -3.69
N ALA A 282 21.49 15.10 -2.98
CA ALA A 282 20.91 15.48 -1.70
C ALA A 282 21.93 15.27 -0.56
N GLY A 283 21.87 16.13 0.46
CA GLY A 283 22.75 16.05 1.63
C GLY A 283 23.01 17.42 2.27
N PRO A 284 23.61 17.45 3.48
CA PRO A 284 23.87 18.67 4.22
C PRO A 284 24.84 19.58 3.47
N ARG A 285 24.55 20.88 3.47
CA ARG A 285 25.38 21.94 2.87
C ARG A 285 26.19 22.68 3.93
N LYS A 286 27.31 23.29 3.50
CA LYS A 286 28.13 24.17 4.34
C LYS A 286 27.44 25.51 4.65
N GLU A 287 26.61 25.98 3.73
CA GLU A 287 25.83 27.21 3.84
C GLU A 287 24.33 26.92 3.94
N ILE A 288 23.61 27.76 4.70
CA ILE A 288 22.16 27.68 4.90
C ILE A 288 21.52 29.08 4.82
N TYR A 289 20.20 29.14 4.63
CA TYR A 289 19.46 30.41 4.35
C TYR A 289 18.43 30.80 5.43
N TYR A 290 18.42 30.07 6.55
CA TYR A 290 17.61 30.36 7.74
C TYR A 290 18.49 30.38 9.00
N GLU A 291 18.12 31.16 10.02
CA GLU A 291 18.64 31.01 11.37
C GLU A 291 17.81 29.91 12.06
N PRO A 292 18.38 28.74 12.39
CA PRO A 292 17.62 27.62 12.93
C PRO A 292 16.81 27.96 14.18
N LYS A 293 17.28 28.87 15.04
CA LYS A 293 16.56 29.28 16.27
C LYS A 293 15.27 30.06 15.99
N GLU A 294 15.17 30.71 14.84
CA GLU A 294 14.04 31.55 14.44
C GLU A 294 12.99 30.77 13.63
N VAL A 295 13.41 29.67 12.97
CA VAL A 295 12.53 28.82 12.15
C VAL A 295 11.36 28.26 12.94
N LYS A 296 10.14 28.44 12.41
CA LYS A 296 9.01 27.54 12.64
C LYS A 296 8.89 26.53 11.50
N ALA A 297 9.01 25.25 11.84
CA ALA A 297 8.85 24.13 10.92
C ALA A 297 7.51 23.41 11.13
N ALA A 298 6.77 23.16 10.07
CA ALA A 298 5.52 22.41 10.07
C ALA A 298 5.66 21.09 9.29
N ILE A 299 5.03 20.03 9.77
CA ILE A 299 4.95 18.73 9.11
C ILE A 299 3.47 18.39 8.86
N VAL A 300 3.14 17.86 7.68
CA VAL A 300 1.77 17.44 7.34
C VAL A 300 1.78 16.10 6.59
N THR A 301 0.87 15.18 6.97
CA THR A 301 0.71 13.87 6.32
C THR A 301 -0.64 13.76 5.60
N CYS A 302 -0.62 13.55 4.29
CA CYS A 302 -1.81 13.59 3.42
C CYS A 302 -2.06 12.28 2.66
N GLY A 303 -3.29 12.13 2.15
CA GLY A 303 -3.74 10.99 1.35
C GLY A 303 -4.19 9.81 2.21
N GLY A 304 -3.82 8.60 1.78
CA GLY A 304 -4.06 7.36 2.55
C GLY A 304 -2.78 6.83 3.23
N LEU A 305 -2.97 6.06 4.30
CA LEU A 305 -1.89 5.47 5.11
C LEU A 305 -0.89 4.64 4.28
N CYS A 306 0.31 4.54 4.85
CA CYS A 306 1.52 3.93 4.31
C CYS A 306 2.45 3.59 5.50
N PRO A 307 3.12 2.44 5.53
CA PRO A 307 4.19 2.18 6.50
C PRO A 307 5.27 3.26 6.40
N GLY A 308 5.94 3.59 7.50
CA GLY A 308 7.02 4.59 7.53
C GLY A 308 6.60 6.06 7.70
N LEU A 309 5.29 6.37 7.70
CA LEU A 309 4.80 7.74 7.91
C LEU A 309 5.28 8.36 9.24
N ASN A 310 5.26 7.56 10.31
CA ASN A 310 5.78 7.94 11.62
C ASN A 310 7.31 8.06 11.62
N ASP A 311 8.02 7.15 10.94
CA ASP A 311 9.49 7.17 10.80
C ASP A 311 9.99 8.45 10.12
N VAL A 312 9.40 8.86 8.99
CA VAL A 312 9.75 10.11 8.31
C VAL A 312 9.48 11.31 9.21
N THR A 313 8.29 11.37 9.83
CA THR A 313 7.91 12.46 10.74
C THR A 313 8.91 12.61 11.89
N ARG A 314 9.26 11.49 12.53
CA ARG A 314 10.26 11.40 13.60
C ARG A 314 11.64 11.89 13.19
N GLN A 315 12.10 11.49 12.00
CA GLN A 315 13.45 11.81 11.53
C GLN A 315 13.57 13.24 10.99
N ILE A 316 12.49 13.84 10.50
CA ILE A 316 12.41 15.29 10.25
C ILE A 316 12.56 16.05 11.57
N VAL A 317 11.78 15.72 12.61
CA VAL A 317 11.87 16.38 13.93
C VAL A 317 13.28 16.30 14.52
N PHE A 318 13.88 15.11 14.61
CA PHE A 318 15.25 14.98 15.14
C PHE A 318 16.30 15.72 14.30
N THR A 319 16.13 15.81 12.98
CA THR A 319 17.09 16.57 12.15
C THR A 319 16.92 18.08 12.37
N LEU A 320 15.69 18.59 12.47
CA LEU A 320 15.40 19.98 12.82
C LEU A 320 15.99 20.36 14.19
N GLU A 321 15.78 19.54 15.22
CA GLU A 321 16.38 19.73 16.56
C GLU A 321 17.92 19.74 16.49
N LYS A 322 18.53 18.88 15.66
CA LYS A 322 19.99 18.85 15.46
C LYS A 322 20.55 20.11 14.78
N TYR A 323 19.77 20.78 13.91
CA TYR A 323 20.12 22.12 13.42
C TYR A 323 19.93 23.22 14.48
N GLY A 324 19.17 22.95 15.55
CA GLY A 324 18.87 23.90 16.64
C GLY A 324 17.48 24.55 16.55
N VAL A 325 16.57 23.99 15.74
CA VAL A 325 15.18 24.44 15.65
C VAL A 325 14.43 24.15 16.96
N LYS A 326 13.66 25.14 17.42
CA LYS A 326 12.87 25.06 18.66
C LYS A 326 11.36 25.01 18.46
N ASN A 327 10.87 25.48 17.31
CA ASN A 327 9.44 25.58 17.02
C ASN A 327 9.11 24.60 15.89
N ILE A 328 8.65 23.41 16.26
CA ILE A 328 8.27 22.35 15.32
C ILE A 328 6.83 21.93 15.61
N VAL A 329 5.99 21.90 14.58
CA VAL A 329 4.56 21.62 14.69
C VAL A 329 4.07 20.58 13.68
N GLY A 330 3.04 19.85 14.07
CA GLY A 330 2.29 18.93 13.22
C GLY A 330 0.93 19.50 12.84
N ILE A 331 0.64 19.52 11.54
CA ILE A 331 -0.66 19.92 11.00
C ILE A 331 -1.55 18.68 10.91
N GLN A 332 -2.67 18.69 11.62
CA GLN A 332 -3.54 17.53 11.77
C GLN A 332 -4.37 17.24 10.52
N PHE A 333 -4.58 15.95 10.24
CA PHE A 333 -5.46 15.42 9.20
C PHE A 333 -5.22 16.05 7.81
N GLY A 334 -3.96 16.05 7.37
CA GLY A 334 -3.57 16.52 6.04
C GLY A 334 -3.83 18.01 5.81
N TYR A 335 -4.13 18.40 4.57
CA TYR A 335 -4.33 19.81 4.21
C TYR A 335 -5.52 20.49 4.91
N ARG A 336 -6.44 19.72 5.52
CA ARG A 336 -7.56 20.25 6.31
C ARG A 336 -7.08 21.09 7.50
N GLY A 337 -6.03 20.67 8.22
CA GLY A 337 -5.53 21.35 9.42
C GLY A 337 -4.89 22.74 9.19
N PHE A 338 -4.85 23.23 7.95
CA PHE A 338 -4.56 24.64 7.68
C PHE A 338 -5.77 25.55 7.89
N CYS A 339 -6.99 25.07 7.60
CA CYS A 339 -8.18 25.92 7.50
C CYS A 339 -9.33 25.50 8.43
N ASP A 340 -9.23 24.34 9.08
CA ASP A 340 -10.18 23.87 10.08
C ASP A 340 -9.77 24.40 11.47
N GLU A 341 -10.46 25.42 11.97
CA GLU A 341 -10.12 26.10 13.24
C GLU A 341 -10.24 25.19 14.47
N SER A 342 -10.98 24.08 14.36
CA SER A 342 -11.04 23.07 15.43
C SER A 342 -9.73 22.26 15.55
N LEU A 343 -8.90 22.24 14.50
CA LEU A 343 -7.66 21.48 14.43
C LEU A 343 -6.45 22.36 14.77
N GLN A 344 -6.13 22.39 16.07
CA GLN A 344 -4.94 23.07 16.60
C GLN A 344 -3.63 22.39 16.14
N GLU A 345 -2.54 23.17 16.10
CA GLU A 345 -1.20 22.66 15.79
C GLU A 345 -0.72 21.73 16.93
N ILE A 346 -0.23 20.53 16.58
CA ILE A 346 0.40 19.63 17.57
C ILE A 346 1.85 20.08 17.76
N PRO A 347 2.31 20.44 18.98
CA PRO A 347 3.73 20.70 19.22
C PRO A 347 4.53 19.40 19.10
N LEU A 348 5.62 19.42 18.33
CA LEU A 348 6.49 18.27 18.10
C LEU A 348 7.87 18.52 18.71
N SER A 349 8.41 17.48 19.36
CA SER A 349 9.79 17.42 19.87
C SER A 349 10.29 15.98 19.83
N GLY A 350 11.60 15.79 19.98
CA GLY A 350 12.25 14.49 20.03
C GLY A 350 11.70 13.56 21.11
N GLN A 351 11.09 14.10 22.17
CA GLN A 351 10.36 13.35 23.19
C GLN A 351 9.01 12.85 22.66
N VAL A 352 8.22 13.72 22.02
CA VAL A 352 6.91 13.37 21.43
C VAL A 352 7.06 12.31 20.33
N VAL A 353 8.10 12.41 19.50
CA VAL A 353 8.34 11.46 18.40
C VAL A 353 9.23 10.26 18.75
N GLN A 354 9.70 10.14 20.00
CA GLN A 354 10.78 9.21 20.36
C GLN A 354 10.55 7.77 19.86
N ASN A 355 9.32 7.28 20.02
CA ASN A 355 8.93 5.89 19.79
C ASN A 355 7.84 5.71 18.71
N ILE A 356 7.39 6.77 18.01
CA ILE A 356 6.23 6.66 17.10
C ILE A 356 6.47 5.69 15.92
N ASN A 357 7.73 5.50 15.52
CA ASN A 357 8.16 4.54 14.51
C ASN A 357 7.91 3.05 14.89
N LEU A 358 7.66 2.75 16.16
CA LEU A 358 7.25 1.41 16.59
C LEU A 358 5.80 1.09 16.17
N THR A 359 5.02 2.11 15.80
CA THR A 359 3.62 2.01 15.39
C THR A 359 3.43 2.39 13.92
N GLY A 360 2.51 1.71 13.24
CA GLY A 360 2.04 2.14 11.91
C GLY A 360 1.06 3.32 11.97
N GLY A 361 0.54 3.74 10.82
CA GLY A 361 -0.37 4.89 10.73
C GLY A 361 0.38 6.24 10.67
N SER A 362 -0.22 7.29 11.22
CA SER A 362 0.40 8.62 11.37
C SER A 362 -0.05 9.27 12.67
N LEU A 363 0.90 9.76 13.46
CA LEU A 363 0.67 10.62 14.64
C LEU A 363 -0.22 11.82 14.33
N LEU A 364 -0.10 12.37 13.12
CA LEU A 364 -0.83 13.59 12.69
C LEU A 364 -2.18 13.27 12.03
N GLY A 365 -2.52 11.97 11.86
CA GLY A 365 -3.64 11.53 11.03
C GLY A 365 -3.42 11.81 9.53
N VAL A 366 -4.38 11.42 8.69
CA VAL A 366 -4.34 11.70 7.24
C VAL A 366 -5.74 12.06 6.72
N SER A 367 -5.82 12.76 5.59
CA SER A 367 -7.08 13.01 4.88
C SER A 367 -6.91 13.07 3.36
N ARG A 368 -8.03 13.00 2.65
CA ARG A 368 -8.17 13.32 1.22
C ARG A 368 -8.92 14.65 1.05
N GLY A 369 -8.74 15.26 -0.10
CA GLY A 369 -9.16 16.63 -0.40
C GLY A 369 -8.22 17.70 0.18
N ALA A 370 -8.47 18.96 -0.17
CA ALA A 370 -7.76 20.13 0.33
C ALA A 370 -8.70 21.36 0.33
N PRO A 371 -8.51 22.32 1.24
CA PRO A 371 -8.98 23.71 1.09
C PRO A 371 -8.37 24.39 -0.15
N SER A 372 -8.72 25.65 -0.43
CA SER A 372 -8.09 26.34 -1.56
C SER A 372 -6.61 26.62 -1.27
N ILE A 373 -5.80 26.69 -2.32
CA ILE A 373 -4.37 26.97 -2.21
C ILE A 373 -4.10 28.36 -1.62
N SER A 374 -5.03 29.33 -1.80
CA SER A 374 -4.94 30.62 -1.12
C SER A 374 -5.09 30.45 0.39
N ASP A 375 -6.13 29.76 0.85
CA ASP A 375 -6.40 29.60 2.29
C ASP A 375 -5.26 28.89 3.01
N ILE A 376 -4.60 27.94 2.34
CA ILE A 376 -3.39 27.27 2.84
C ILE A 376 -2.20 28.24 2.90
N ALA A 377 -1.95 29.03 1.86
CA ALA A 377 -0.88 30.04 1.86
C ALA A 377 -1.12 31.17 2.89
N ASP A 378 -2.39 31.55 3.08
CA ASP A 378 -2.81 32.52 4.10
C ASP A 378 -2.68 31.94 5.52
N SER A 379 -2.98 30.65 5.72
CA SER A 379 -2.71 29.95 6.98
C SER A 379 -1.21 29.81 7.26
N ILE A 380 -0.38 29.44 6.28
CA ILE A 380 1.09 29.40 6.40
C ILE A 380 1.64 30.76 6.84
N ARG A 381 1.11 31.86 6.26
CA ARG A 381 1.45 33.24 6.62
C ARG A 381 0.98 33.61 8.03
N ALA A 382 -0.27 33.33 8.39
CA ALA A 382 -0.85 33.66 9.69
C ALA A 382 -0.24 32.84 10.84
N LYS A 383 0.08 31.56 10.59
CA LYS A 383 0.78 30.66 11.52
C LYS A 383 2.30 30.87 11.53
N ALA A 384 2.83 31.79 10.71
CA ALA A 384 4.25 32.14 10.56
C ALA A 384 5.18 30.92 10.38
N VAL A 385 4.91 30.09 9.36
CA VAL A 385 5.66 28.86 9.05
C VAL A 385 6.74 29.13 7.99
N ASP A 386 8.02 28.93 8.33
CA ASP A 386 9.17 29.07 7.43
C ASP A 386 9.47 27.81 6.60
N MET A 387 9.15 26.63 7.13
CA MET A 387 9.42 25.35 6.48
C MET A 387 8.18 24.46 6.56
N LEU A 388 7.72 23.93 5.43
CA LEU A 388 6.61 22.97 5.39
C LEU A 388 7.05 21.67 4.72
N PHE A 389 7.04 20.58 5.50
CA PHE A 389 7.33 19.23 5.05
C PHE A 389 6.03 18.48 4.76
N VAL A 390 5.82 18.12 3.48
CA VAL A 390 4.58 17.55 2.98
C VAL A 390 4.77 16.08 2.59
N LEU A 391 4.27 15.18 3.44
CA LEU A 391 4.38 13.73 3.28
C LEU A 391 3.14 13.22 2.54
N GLY A 392 3.30 12.75 1.29
CA GLY A 392 2.14 12.33 0.49
C GLY A 392 2.46 11.71 -0.87
N GLY A 393 1.42 11.27 -1.57
CA GLY A 393 1.52 10.70 -2.93
C GLY A 393 1.46 11.77 -4.03
N ASN A 394 1.25 11.34 -5.27
CA ASN A 394 1.20 12.19 -6.47
C ASN A 394 0.27 13.42 -6.32
N GLY A 395 -1.00 13.23 -5.95
CA GLY A 395 -1.94 14.34 -5.72
C GLY A 395 -1.56 15.27 -4.56
N THR A 396 -0.83 14.77 -3.56
CA THR A 396 -0.30 15.62 -2.49
C THR A 396 0.86 16.47 -2.98
N HIS A 397 1.77 15.89 -3.77
CA HIS A 397 2.88 16.60 -4.39
C HIS A 397 2.40 17.69 -5.35
N ALA A 398 1.35 17.43 -6.14
CA ALA A 398 0.68 18.47 -6.93
C ALA A 398 0.20 19.65 -6.06
N GLY A 399 -0.42 19.37 -4.91
CA GLY A 399 -0.79 20.39 -3.92
C GLY A 399 0.42 21.13 -3.34
N ALA A 400 1.52 20.44 -3.03
CA ALA A 400 2.74 21.04 -2.49
C ALA A 400 3.39 21.98 -3.50
N ASN A 401 3.39 21.62 -4.79
CA ASN A 401 3.86 22.48 -5.87
C ASN A 401 2.98 23.73 -6.06
N ALA A 402 1.65 23.58 -5.93
CA ALA A 402 0.73 24.72 -6.00
C ALA A 402 0.91 25.68 -4.81
N ILE A 403 1.08 25.15 -3.59
CA ILE A 403 1.39 25.94 -2.38
C ILE A 403 2.74 26.64 -2.54
N HIS A 404 3.77 25.94 -3.02
CA HIS A 404 5.08 26.52 -3.34
C HIS A 404 4.93 27.71 -4.30
N TYR A 405 4.24 27.52 -5.43
CA TYR A 405 4.06 28.57 -6.43
C TYR A 405 3.29 29.80 -5.90
N GLU A 406 2.24 29.59 -5.10
CA GLU A 406 1.48 30.70 -4.51
C GLU A 406 2.29 31.45 -3.44
N CYS A 407 3.06 30.75 -2.60
CA CYS A 407 4.02 31.36 -1.67
C CYS A 407 5.13 32.13 -2.41
N TRP A 408 5.66 31.57 -3.49
CA TRP A 408 6.71 32.17 -4.34
C TRP A 408 6.20 33.46 -5.00
N LYS A 409 5.01 33.43 -5.60
CA LYS A 409 4.29 34.58 -6.15
C LYS A 409 4.00 35.66 -5.11
N ARG A 410 3.73 35.28 -3.86
CA ARG A 410 3.56 36.19 -2.71
C ARG A 410 4.90 36.67 -2.10
N LYS A 411 6.05 36.25 -2.64
CA LYS A 411 7.41 36.50 -2.11
C LYS A 411 7.57 36.11 -0.64
N MET A 412 6.89 35.05 -0.21
CA MET A 412 6.99 34.53 1.16
C MET A 412 8.28 33.72 1.31
N LYS A 413 9.05 33.96 2.38
CA LYS A 413 10.27 33.21 2.70
C LYS A 413 9.93 31.84 3.29
N VAL A 414 9.41 30.93 2.45
CA VAL A 414 8.95 29.60 2.88
C VAL A 414 9.49 28.49 1.99
N SER A 415 10.15 27.51 2.61
CA SER A 415 10.60 26.27 1.95
C SER A 415 9.53 25.19 2.04
N ILE A 416 8.89 24.88 0.91
CA ILE A 416 7.92 23.78 0.78
C ILE A 416 8.67 22.56 0.23
N ILE A 417 8.70 21.47 0.99
CA ILE A 417 9.45 20.25 0.65
C ILE A 417 8.49 19.05 0.62
N GLY A 418 8.42 18.36 -0.52
CA GLY A 418 7.68 17.10 -0.66
C GLY A 418 8.50 15.91 -0.16
N VAL A 419 7.84 14.89 0.40
CA VAL A 419 8.46 13.59 0.74
C VAL A 419 7.60 12.45 0.17
N PRO A 420 8.15 11.57 -0.70
CA PRO A 420 7.38 10.69 -1.58
C PRO A 420 6.80 9.47 -0.86
N LYS A 421 5.50 9.54 -0.54
CA LYS A 421 4.76 8.52 0.21
C LYS A 421 3.77 7.77 -0.70
N THR A 422 4.21 6.69 -1.32
CA THR A 422 3.35 5.74 -2.04
C THR A 422 3.81 4.31 -1.76
N ILE A 423 2.85 3.38 -1.60
CA ILE A 423 3.18 1.95 -1.56
C ILE A 423 3.23 1.33 -2.95
N ASP A 424 2.55 1.92 -3.95
CA ASP A 424 2.45 1.38 -5.32
C ASP A 424 3.75 1.58 -6.14
N ASN A 425 4.76 2.22 -5.54
CA ASN A 425 6.02 2.66 -6.15
C ASN A 425 5.84 3.45 -7.46
N ASP A 426 4.76 4.23 -7.55
CA ASP A 426 4.25 4.89 -8.76
C ASP A 426 4.77 6.33 -8.99
N ILE A 427 5.80 6.77 -8.27
CA ILE A 427 6.45 8.08 -8.46
C ILE A 427 7.63 7.93 -9.43
N GLN A 428 7.80 8.87 -10.36
CA GLN A 428 8.83 8.79 -11.40
C GLN A 428 10.23 9.18 -10.89
N LEU A 429 11.25 8.76 -11.66
CA LEU A 429 12.68 9.09 -11.49
C LEU A 429 13.35 8.52 -10.22
N MET A 430 12.57 7.91 -9.32
CA MET A 430 13.05 7.26 -8.10
C MET A 430 13.12 5.74 -8.26
N ASP A 431 14.16 5.11 -7.72
CA ASP A 431 14.32 3.66 -7.68
C ASP A 431 13.20 3.02 -6.84
N LYS A 432 12.96 3.62 -5.65
CA LYS A 432 12.06 3.14 -4.60
C LYS A 432 11.46 4.33 -3.82
N THR A 433 10.26 4.12 -3.31
CA THR A 433 9.52 5.01 -2.39
C THR A 433 9.20 4.28 -1.09
N PHE A 434 9.05 5.01 0.01
CA PHE A 434 8.98 4.37 1.33
C PHE A 434 7.62 3.72 1.60
N GLY A 435 7.66 2.56 2.26
CA GLY A 435 6.53 1.68 2.51
C GLY A 435 6.37 0.58 1.45
N PHE A 436 7.11 0.62 0.34
CA PHE A 436 7.04 -0.39 -0.73
C PHE A 436 7.55 -1.76 -0.31
N ASP A 437 8.72 -1.84 0.34
CA ASP A 437 9.30 -3.13 0.74
C ASP A 437 8.44 -3.81 1.82
N THR A 438 7.93 -3.01 2.76
CA THR A 438 6.98 -3.46 3.79
C THR A 438 5.66 -3.92 3.15
N ALA A 439 5.15 -3.20 2.15
CA ALA A 439 3.93 -3.59 1.45
C ALA A 439 4.08 -4.91 0.67
N VAL A 440 5.26 -5.14 0.07
CA VAL A 440 5.62 -6.43 -0.56
C VAL A 440 5.73 -7.55 0.48
N GLU A 441 6.32 -7.29 1.65
CA GLU A 441 6.44 -8.27 2.74
C GLU A 441 5.06 -8.70 3.31
N GLU A 442 4.18 -7.75 3.62
CA GLU A 442 2.83 -8.07 4.10
C GLU A 442 1.97 -8.72 2.99
N ALA A 443 2.16 -8.34 1.73
CA ALA A 443 1.53 -9.00 0.59
C ALA A 443 2.00 -10.46 0.43
N GLN A 444 3.30 -10.74 0.62
CA GLN A 444 3.84 -12.10 0.62
C GLN A 444 3.18 -12.97 1.71
N ARG A 445 2.94 -12.43 2.92
CA ARG A 445 2.23 -13.15 3.99
C ARG A 445 0.77 -13.49 3.61
N ALA A 446 0.09 -12.60 2.91
CA ALA A 446 -1.25 -12.87 2.37
C ALA A 446 -1.23 -13.94 1.27
N ILE A 447 -0.23 -13.93 0.39
CA ILE A 447 0.00 -14.98 -0.61
C ILE A 447 0.26 -16.33 0.05
N ASN A 448 1.15 -16.39 1.05
CA ASN A 448 1.44 -17.61 1.81
C ASN A 448 0.16 -18.20 2.44
N SER A 449 -0.74 -17.34 2.93
CA SER A 449 -2.02 -17.76 3.49
C SER A 449 -2.95 -18.35 2.42
N ALA A 450 -3.06 -17.70 1.25
CA ALA A 450 -3.85 -18.21 0.12
C ALA A 450 -3.28 -19.51 -0.47
N TYR A 451 -1.95 -19.67 -0.47
CA TYR A 451 -1.26 -20.89 -0.91
C TYR A 451 -1.57 -22.07 0.01
N ILE A 452 -1.49 -21.88 1.34
CA ILE A 452 -1.81 -22.92 2.33
C ILE A 452 -3.28 -23.35 2.20
N GLU A 453 -4.22 -22.41 2.10
CA GLU A 453 -5.63 -22.69 1.86
C GLU A 453 -5.85 -23.47 0.55
N ALA A 454 -5.21 -23.05 -0.55
CA ALA A 454 -5.34 -23.69 -1.86
C ALA A 454 -4.79 -25.13 -1.88
N HIS A 455 -3.69 -25.41 -1.18
CA HIS A 455 -3.10 -26.76 -1.11
C HIS A 455 -3.80 -27.66 -0.08
N SER A 456 -4.58 -27.09 0.85
CA SER A 456 -5.34 -27.85 1.86
C SER A 456 -6.74 -28.24 1.40
N ALA A 457 -7.27 -27.62 0.34
CA ALA A 457 -8.60 -27.88 -0.20
C ALA A 457 -8.54 -28.69 -1.51
N TYR A 458 -9.49 -29.60 -1.70
CA TYR A 458 -9.63 -30.35 -2.95
C TYR A 458 -10.04 -29.39 -4.08
N HIS A 459 -9.20 -29.29 -5.12
CA HIS A 459 -9.31 -28.27 -6.17
C HIS A 459 -9.34 -26.84 -5.59
N GLY A 460 -8.47 -26.57 -4.62
CA GLY A 460 -8.37 -25.28 -3.95
C GLY A 460 -7.79 -24.17 -4.82
N ILE A 461 -8.43 -23.00 -4.79
CA ILE A 461 -8.01 -21.82 -5.55
C ILE A 461 -7.87 -20.64 -4.58
N GLY A 462 -6.65 -20.16 -4.38
CA GLY A 462 -6.35 -19.01 -3.55
C GLY A 462 -6.28 -17.73 -4.38
N LEU A 463 -7.23 -16.80 -4.21
CA LEU A 463 -7.23 -15.51 -4.90
C LEU A 463 -6.87 -14.38 -3.93
N VAL A 464 -5.80 -13.64 -4.24
CA VAL A 464 -5.34 -12.48 -3.46
C VAL A 464 -5.46 -11.20 -4.28
N LYS A 465 -6.27 -10.23 -3.80
CA LYS A 465 -6.25 -8.86 -4.34
C LYS A 465 -5.16 -8.07 -3.62
N LEU A 466 -4.30 -7.38 -4.36
CA LEU A 466 -3.25 -6.51 -3.82
C LEU A 466 -3.43 -5.05 -4.25
N MET A 467 -2.71 -4.17 -3.57
CA MET A 467 -2.57 -2.76 -3.94
C MET A 467 -1.79 -2.61 -5.26
N GLY A 468 -2.00 -1.48 -5.94
CA GLY A 468 -1.52 -1.25 -7.32
C GLY A 468 -2.63 -0.66 -8.19
N ARG A 469 -2.93 0.63 -7.97
CA ARG A 469 -4.04 1.33 -8.66
C ARG A 469 -3.72 1.63 -10.12
N ASN A 470 -2.50 2.09 -10.38
CA ASN A 470 -2.01 2.51 -11.69
C ASN A 470 -0.87 1.62 -12.20
N SER A 471 -0.31 0.78 -11.33
CA SER A 471 0.93 0.06 -11.55
C SER A 471 0.99 -1.27 -10.80
N GLY A 472 1.61 -2.28 -11.42
CA GLY A 472 1.67 -3.66 -10.91
C GLY A 472 2.83 -3.97 -9.95
N PHE A 473 3.58 -2.97 -9.45
CA PHE A 473 4.86 -3.23 -8.76
C PHE A 473 4.72 -4.13 -7.53
N ILE A 474 3.72 -3.91 -6.67
CA ILE A 474 3.50 -4.75 -5.48
C ILE A 474 3.16 -6.19 -5.91
N ALA A 475 2.23 -6.37 -6.85
CA ALA A 475 1.83 -7.69 -7.33
C ALA A 475 2.99 -8.47 -7.98
N MET A 476 3.79 -7.81 -8.83
CA MET A 476 4.98 -8.39 -9.45
C MET A 476 6.04 -8.79 -8.39
N HIS A 477 6.37 -7.90 -7.45
CA HIS A 477 7.39 -8.17 -6.44
C HIS A 477 6.93 -9.19 -5.38
N ALA A 478 5.67 -9.13 -4.94
CA ALA A 478 5.10 -10.09 -4.01
C ALA A 478 5.07 -11.50 -4.63
N SER A 479 4.62 -11.63 -5.87
CA SER A 479 4.64 -12.90 -6.62
C SER A 479 6.06 -13.47 -6.70
N LEU A 480 7.02 -12.67 -7.19
CA LEU A 480 8.44 -13.04 -7.26
C LEU A 480 9.06 -13.42 -5.90
N SER A 481 8.69 -12.73 -4.83
CA SER A 481 9.20 -13.00 -3.47
C SER A 481 8.58 -14.25 -2.84
N SER A 482 7.36 -14.63 -3.24
CA SER A 482 6.65 -15.78 -2.69
C SER A 482 7.08 -17.11 -3.32
N GLY A 483 7.37 -17.11 -4.63
CA GLY A 483 7.57 -18.34 -5.42
C GLY A 483 6.32 -19.24 -5.51
N GLN A 484 5.13 -18.73 -5.16
CA GLN A 484 3.91 -19.52 -4.93
C GLN A 484 2.74 -19.16 -5.86
N ILE A 485 2.83 -18.03 -6.57
CA ILE A 485 1.79 -17.57 -7.51
C ILE A 485 1.93 -18.31 -8.84
N ASP A 486 0.82 -18.88 -9.30
CA ASP A 486 0.69 -19.46 -10.64
C ASP A 486 0.21 -18.43 -11.67
N ILE A 487 -0.57 -17.43 -11.24
CA ILE A 487 -1.13 -16.38 -12.13
C ILE A 487 -1.00 -15.00 -11.46
N CYS A 488 -0.22 -14.10 -12.07
CA CYS A 488 -0.06 -12.69 -11.67
C CYS A 488 -0.69 -11.76 -12.71
N LEU A 489 -1.63 -10.91 -12.27
CA LEU A 489 -2.40 -9.98 -13.10
C LEU A 489 -2.14 -8.53 -12.65
N ILE A 490 -1.71 -7.67 -13.60
CA ILE A 490 -1.26 -6.29 -13.34
C ILE A 490 -1.93 -5.25 -14.27
N PRO A 491 -2.05 -3.97 -13.87
CA PRO A 491 -2.73 -2.94 -14.68
C PRO A 491 -2.07 -2.63 -16.03
N GLU A 492 -0.82 -3.04 -16.23
CA GLU A 492 -0.06 -2.82 -17.46
C GLU A 492 -0.20 -3.92 -18.52
N VAL A 493 -0.81 -5.06 -18.19
CA VAL A 493 -0.94 -6.23 -19.08
C VAL A 493 -2.41 -6.62 -19.17
N PRO A 494 -3.11 -6.31 -20.28
CA PRO A 494 -4.48 -6.75 -20.52
C PRO A 494 -4.59 -8.28 -20.54
N PHE A 495 -5.73 -8.81 -20.12
CA PHE A 495 -6.00 -10.25 -20.10
C PHE A 495 -7.47 -10.55 -20.34
N LYS A 496 -7.77 -11.76 -20.83
CA LYS A 496 -9.12 -12.30 -20.96
C LYS A 496 -9.38 -13.33 -19.87
N LEU A 497 -10.59 -13.33 -19.29
CA LEU A 497 -11.01 -14.39 -18.39
C LEU A 497 -11.41 -15.66 -19.17
N GLU A 498 -12.26 -15.51 -20.19
CA GLU A 498 -12.73 -16.60 -21.05
C GLU A 498 -11.91 -16.74 -22.36
N GLY A 499 -12.09 -17.87 -23.05
CA GLY A 499 -11.42 -18.20 -24.31
C GLY A 499 -10.27 -19.20 -24.14
N PRO A 500 -9.67 -19.70 -25.24
CA PRO A 500 -8.66 -20.76 -25.20
C PRO A 500 -7.36 -20.32 -24.50
N ASN A 501 -7.02 -19.03 -24.58
CA ASN A 501 -5.91 -18.41 -23.85
C ASN A 501 -6.39 -17.70 -22.57
N GLY A 502 -7.64 -17.90 -22.14
CA GLY A 502 -8.21 -17.18 -21.01
C GLY A 502 -7.66 -17.65 -19.66
N VAL A 503 -7.62 -16.75 -18.68
CA VAL A 503 -7.23 -17.04 -17.29
C VAL A 503 -7.99 -18.25 -16.74
N LEU A 504 -9.29 -18.39 -17.05
CA LEU A 504 -10.12 -19.51 -16.59
C LEU A 504 -9.71 -20.84 -17.23
N GLN A 505 -9.30 -20.84 -18.51
CA GLN A 505 -8.88 -22.06 -19.22
C GLN A 505 -7.53 -22.56 -18.71
N HIS A 506 -6.60 -21.64 -18.41
CA HIS A 506 -5.33 -21.99 -17.76
C HIS A 506 -5.54 -22.44 -16.30
N LEU A 507 -6.49 -21.82 -15.58
CA LEU A 507 -6.85 -22.22 -14.23
C LEU A 507 -7.47 -23.63 -14.18
N GLN A 508 -8.29 -24.02 -15.17
CA GLN A 508 -8.72 -25.42 -15.32
C GLN A 508 -7.51 -26.36 -15.48
N HIS A 509 -6.56 -26.02 -16.36
CA HIS A 509 -5.36 -26.82 -16.57
C HIS A 509 -4.49 -26.95 -15.30
N LEU A 510 -4.37 -25.89 -14.49
CA LEU A 510 -3.69 -25.95 -13.18
C LEU A 510 -4.43 -26.88 -12.20
N ILE A 511 -5.76 -26.84 -12.14
CA ILE A 511 -6.53 -27.79 -11.31
C ILE A 511 -6.35 -29.23 -11.80
N GLU A 512 -6.33 -29.49 -13.11
CA GLU A 512 -6.13 -30.82 -13.70
C GLU A 512 -4.73 -31.39 -13.48
N THR A 513 -3.69 -30.54 -13.40
CA THR A 513 -2.27 -30.99 -13.34
C THR A 513 -1.63 -30.85 -11.96
N LYS A 514 -2.00 -29.83 -11.19
CA LYS A 514 -1.45 -29.49 -9.85
C LYS A 514 -2.47 -29.72 -8.73
N GLY A 515 -3.76 -29.86 -9.03
CA GLY A 515 -4.83 -30.05 -8.05
C GLY A 515 -5.21 -28.79 -7.25
N CYS A 516 -4.51 -27.68 -7.47
CA CYS A 516 -4.71 -26.39 -6.79
C CYS A 516 -4.05 -25.25 -7.60
N ALA A 517 -4.40 -23.99 -7.29
CA ALA A 517 -3.81 -22.81 -7.93
C ALA A 517 -3.82 -21.57 -7.02
N VAL A 518 -2.86 -20.65 -7.22
CA VAL A 518 -2.82 -19.35 -6.52
C VAL A 518 -2.73 -18.18 -7.51
N ILE A 519 -3.62 -17.21 -7.35
CA ILE A 519 -3.81 -16.06 -8.24
C ILE A 519 -3.57 -14.77 -7.45
N CYS A 520 -2.72 -13.89 -7.99
CA CYS A 520 -2.45 -12.56 -7.48
C CYS A 520 -2.98 -11.51 -8.48
N VAL A 521 -3.84 -10.60 -8.03
CA VAL A 521 -4.41 -9.54 -8.88
C VAL A 521 -4.25 -8.16 -8.22
N ALA A 522 -3.65 -7.21 -8.93
CA ALA A 522 -3.59 -5.81 -8.48
C ALA A 522 -4.95 -5.12 -8.66
N GLU A 523 -5.34 -4.20 -7.76
CA GLU A 523 -6.66 -3.54 -7.80
C GLU A 523 -6.97 -2.83 -9.13
N GLY A 524 -5.96 -2.28 -9.82
CA GLY A 524 -6.12 -1.62 -11.12
C GLY A 524 -6.18 -2.54 -12.34
N ALA A 525 -5.97 -3.85 -12.19
CA ALA A 525 -5.99 -4.81 -13.30
C ALA A 525 -7.44 -5.12 -13.74
N GLY A 526 -7.67 -5.36 -15.03
CA GLY A 526 -8.95 -5.83 -15.56
C GLY A 526 -10.15 -4.90 -15.34
N GLN A 527 -9.93 -3.60 -15.08
CA GLN A 527 -11.01 -2.63 -14.82
C GLN A 527 -11.91 -2.40 -16.06
N GLU A 528 -11.44 -2.77 -17.25
CA GLU A 528 -12.19 -2.86 -18.50
C GLU A 528 -13.22 -4.00 -18.54
N LEU A 529 -13.10 -5.00 -17.67
CA LEU A 529 -14.05 -6.10 -17.51
C LEU A 529 -15.23 -5.73 -16.60
N LEU A 530 -15.11 -4.62 -15.86
CA LEU A 530 -16.07 -4.15 -14.87
C LEU A 530 -16.99 -3.06 -15.43
N GLN A 531 -18.19 -2.94 -14.88
CA GLN A 531 -19.03 -1.77 -15.14
C GLN A 531 -18.38 -0.54 -14.49
N GLN A 532 -17.91 0.39 -15.31
CA GLN A 532 -17.22 1.59 -14.84
C GLN A 532 -18.15 2.47 -14.00
N SER A 533 -17.77 2.72 -12.75
CA SER A 533 -18.45 3.69 -11.91
C SER A 533 -17.93 5.11 -12.22
N ASN A 534 -18.85 6.06 -12.42
CA ASN A 534 -18.50 7.48 -12.50
C ASN A 534 -18.33 8.10 -11.09
N ALA A 535 -18.14 7.29 -10.05
CA ALA A 535 -17.93 7.77 -8.69
C ALA A 535 -16.48 8.27 -8.53
N ILE A 536 -16.32 9.40 -7.83
CA ILE A 536 -15.05 10.10 -7.66
C ILE A 536 -14.83 10.32 -6.16
N ASP A 537 -13.60 10.10 -5.68
CA ASP A 537 -13.24 10.33 -4.28
C ASP A 537 -13.03 11.82 -3.95
N ALA A 538 -12.90 12.13 -2.65
CA ALA A 538 -12.68 13.50 -2.17
C ALA A 538 -11.36 14.16 -2.65
N SER A 539 -10.52 13.44 -3.40
CA SER A 539 -9.29 13.93 -4.04
C SER A 539 -9.35 13.92 -5.57
N GLY A 540 -10.53 13.72 -6.17
CA GLY A 540 -10.72 13.76 -7.63
C GLY A 540 -10.41 12.46 -8.38
N ASN A 541 -10.20 11.34 -7.68
CA ASN A 541 -9.83 10.06 -8.29
C ASN A 541 -11.07 9.20 -8.56
N VAL A 542 -11.20 8.63 -9.75
CA VAL A 542 -12.23 7.62 -10.07
C VAL A 542 -12.12 6.43 -9.10
N VAL A 543 -13.26 5.97 -8.59
CA VAL A 543 -13.36 4.80 -7.72
C VAL A 543 -13.39 3.54 -8.58
N LEU A 544 -12.39 2.67 -8.37
CA LEU A 544 -12.26 1.38 -9.07
C LEU A 544 -13.32 0.38 -8.61
N GLY A 545 -13.71 -0.53 -9.49
CA GLY A 545 -14.51 -1.70 -9.11
C GLY A 545 -13.66 -2.79 -8.46
N ASP A 546 -14.25 -3.65 -7.63
CA ASP A 546 -13.51 -4.77 -7.01
C ASP A 546 -13.33 -5.92 -8.01
N ILE A 547 -12.19 -5.90 -8.71
CA ILE A 547 -11.76 -6.97 -9.62
C ILE A 547 -11.58 -8.32 -8.90
N GLY A 548 -11.19 -8.33 -7.63
CA GLY A 548 -11.01 -9.56 -6.86
C GLY A 548 -12.34 -10.28 -6.63
N VAL A 549 -13.38 -9.53 -6.24
CA VAL A 549 -14.75 -10.07 -6.12
C VAL A 549 -15.30 -10.52 -7.48
N HIS A 550 -15.05 -9.77 -8.56
CA HIS A 550 -15.48 -10.17 -9.91
C HIS A 550 -14.81 -11.49 -10.35
N ILE A 551 -13.48 -11.58 -10.30
CA ILE A 551 -12.74 -12.80 -10.65
C ILE A 551 -13.19 -13.98 -9.79
N GLN A 552 -13.44 -13.80 -8.48
CA GLN A 552 -13.97 -14.86 -7.63
C GLN A 552 -15.33 -15.39 -8.11
N GLN A 553 -16.21 -14.52 -8.62
CA GLN A 553 -17.52 -14.92 -9.16
C GLN A 553 -17.40 -15.61 -10.51
N GLU A 554 -16.51 -15.15 -11.39
CA GLU A 554 -16.26 -15.77 -12.70
C GLU A 554 -15.66 -17.18 -12.56
N ILE A 555 -14.67 -17.36 -11.68
CA ILE A 555 -14.10 -18.69 -11.38
C ILE A 555 -15.19 -19.63 -10.86
N LYS A 556 -15.99 -19.20 -9.87
CA LYS A 556 -17.08 -20.01 -9.31
C LYS A 556 -18.16 -20.35 -10.35
N ARG A 557 -18.41 -19.48 -11.33
CA ARG A 557 -19.35 -19.74 -12.44
C ARG A 557 -18.76 -20.74 -13.43
N HIS A 558 -17.51 -20.56 -13.83
CA HIS A 558 -16.81 -21.41 -14.79
C HIS A 558 -16.73 -22.86 -14.31
N PHE A 559 -16.16 -23.10 -13.12
CA PHE A 559 -16.02 -24.44 -12.55
C PHE A 559 -17.37 -25.15 -12.36
N LYS A 560 -18.40 -24.42 -11.91
CA LYS A 560 -19.77 -24.93 -11.84
C LYS A 560 -20.34 -25.34 -13.20
N ASN A 561 -20.06 -24.57 -14.26
CA ASN A 561 -20.56 -24.85 -15.61
C ASN A 561 -19.90 -26.08 -16.25
N ILE A 562 -18.60 -26.32 -16.00
CA ILE A 562 -17.89 -27.52 -16.48
C ILE A 562 -18.09 -28.76 -15.59
N GLY A 563 -18.80 -28.63 -14.47
CA GLY A 563 -19.10 -29.73 -13.54
C GLY A 563 -17.93 -30.14 -12.63
N VAL A 564 -16.84 -29.37 -12.61
CA VAL A 564 -15.66 -29.64 -11.78
C VAL A 564 -15.80 -28.89 -10.44
N PRO A 565 -15.72 -29.55 -9.28
CA PRO A 565 -15.72 -28.85 -8.00
C PRO A 565 -14.44 -28.03 -7.85
N ALA A 566 -14.53 -26.85 -7.23
CA ALA A 566 -13.38 -26.02 -6.86
C ALA A 566 -13.72 -25.14 -5.64
N ASP A 567 -12.79 -25.00 -4.71
CA ASP A 567 -12.96 -24.21 -3.48
C ASP A 567 -12.15 -22.91 -3.55
N VAL A 568 -12.84 -21.80 -3.77
CA VAL A 568 -12.22 -20.50 -4.09
C VAL A 568 -12.19 -19.59 -2.87
N LYS A 569 -11.04 -19.53 -2.19
CA LYS A 569 -10.79 -18.55 -1.12
C LYS A 569 -10.40 -17.20 -1.71
N TYR A 570 -10.84 -16.12 -1.07
CA TYR A 570 -10.51 -14.75 -1.46
C TYR A 570 -9.92 -14.01 -0.26
N ILE A 571 -8.76 -13.39 -0.45
CA ILE A 571 -8.05 -12.61 0.56
C ILE A 571 -7.82 -11.19 0.04
N ASP A 572 -8.24 -10.21 0.84
CA ASP A 572 -7.93 -8.79 0.63
C ASP A 572 -7.19 -8.22 1.85
N PRO A 573 -5.84 -8.16 1.84
CA PRO A 573 -5.03 -7.64 2.93
C PRO A 573 -4.88 -6.11 2.88
N THR A 574 -5.62 -5.40 2.01
CA THR A 574 -5.47 -3.94 1.70
C THR A 574 -5.16 -3.06 2.90
N TYR A 575 -5.88 -3.21 4.02
CA TYR A 575 -5.67 -2.37 5.20
C TYR A 575 -4.51 -2.85 6.10
N MET A 576 -4.26 -4.17 6.16
CA MET A 576 -3.15 -4.76 6.92
C MET A 576 -1.80 -4.30 6.34
N VAL A 577 -1.67 -4.36 5.00
CA VAL A 577 -0.52 -3.89 4.20
C VAL A 577 -0.19 -2.40 4.42
N ARG A 578 -1.15 -1.59 4.89
CA ARG A 578 -1.04 -0.13 4.97
C ARG A 578 -0.98 0.44 6.38
N ALA A 579 -1.45 -0.31 7.37
CA ALA A 579 -1.54 0.10 8.77
C ALA A 579 -0.40 -0.47 9.64
N CYS A 580 0.45 -1.35 9.10
CA CYS A 580 1.63 -1.87 9.78
C CYS A 580 2.74 -0.80 9.94
N ARG A 581 3.70 -1.10 10.83
CA ARG A 581 4.97 -0.35 10.96
C ARG A 581 5.89 -0.64 9.76
N ALA A 582 6.84 0.24 9.47
CA ALA A 582 7.87 -0.05 8.47
C ALA A 582 8.75 -1.25 8.87
N ASN A 583 9.20 -2.03 7.88
CA ASN A 583 10.29 -2.98 8.06
C ASN A 583 11.66 -2.27 8.07
N ALA A 584 12.74 -3.02 8.30
CA ALA A 584 14.08 -2.44 8.44
C ALA A 584 14.58 -1.67 7.20
N SER A 585 14.21 -2.11 5.99
CA SER A 585 14.60 -1.46 4.73
C SER A 585 13.89 -0.12 4.57
N ASP A 586 12.56 -0.11 4.78
CA ASP A 586 11.77 1.12 4.72
C ASP A 586 12.12 2.09 5.85
N ALA A 587 12.42 1.63 7.07
CA ALA A 587 12.83 2.50 8.18
C ALA A 587 14.17 3.23 7.91
N ILE A 588 15.11 2.56 7.23
CA ILE A 588 16.35 3.19 6.73
C ILE A 588 16.01 4.23 5.66
N LEU A 589 15.17 3.89 4.67
CA LEU A 589 14.76 4.82 3.61
C LEU A 589 14.02 6.05 4.18
N CYS A 590 13.11 5.86 5.13
CA CYS A 590 12.41 6.94 5.83
C CYS A 590 13.37 7.88 6.57
N THR A 591 14.41 7.32 7.19
CA THR A 591 15.46 8.09 7.88
C THR A 591 16.25 8.95 6.90
N VAL A 592 16.68 8.35 5.78
CA VAL A 592 17.44 9.05 4.72
C VAL A 592 16.60 10.14 4.06
N LEU A 593 15.32 9.88 3.77
CA LEU A 593 14.41 10.88 3.19
C LEU A 593 14.13 12.04 4.17
N GLY A 594 13.84 11.75 5.43
CA GLY A 594 13.55 12.77 6.46
C GLY A 594 14.74 13.69 6.73
N GLN A 595 15.95 13.14 6.82
CA GLN A 595 17.19 13.92 6.97
C GLN A 595 17.43 14.83 5.77
N ASN A 596 17.37 14.27 4.56
CA ASN A 596 17.63 15.02 3.33
C ASN A 596 16.56 16.09 3.04
N ALA A 597 15.32 15.90 3.49
CA ALA A 597 14.28 16.92 3.41
C ALA A 597 14.63 18.17 4.23
N VAL A 598 15.06 17.98 5.49
CA VAL A 598 15.50 19.09 6.35
C VAL A 598 16.78 19.73 5.81
N HIS A 599 17.72 18.95 5.29
CA HIS A 599 18.90 19.48 4.61
C HIS A 599 18.52 20.35 3.40
N GLY A 600 17.53 19.94 2.61
CA GLY A 600 17.06 20.69 1.43
C GLY A 600 16.40 22.02 1.80
N ALA A 601 15.57 22.03 2.84
CA ALA A 601 14.97 23.26 3.37
C ALA A 601 16.03 24.24 3.89
N PHE A 602 16.98 23.77 4.70
CA PHE A 602 18.07 24.63 5.20
C PHE A 602 19.00 25.14 4.08
N ALA A 603 19.27 24.30 3.07
CA ALA A 603 19.98 24.67 1.85
C ALA A 603 19.22 25.66 0.95
N GLY A 604 17.99 26.06 1.32
CA GLY A 604 17.23 27.11 0.67
C GLY A 604 16.43 26.67 -0.55
N PHE A 605 16.32 25.35 -0.81
CA PHE A 605 15.44 24.84 -1.85
C PHE A 605 13.96 24.90 -1.42
N SER A 606 13.07 24.94 -2.39
CA SER A 606 11.61 24.93 -2.23
C SER A 606 10.97 24.34 -3.49
N GLY A 607 9.78 23.75 -3.42
CA GLY A 607 9.15 23.11 -4.60
C GLY A 607 9.85 21.82 -5.06
N ILE A 608 10.69 21.24 -4.21
CA ILE A 608 11.45 20.01 -4.47
C ILE A 608 10.91 18.81 -3.68
N THR A 609 11.24 17.61 -4.15
CA THR A 609 11.13 16.35 -3.42
C THR A 609 12.49 15.66 -3.35
N ILE A 610 12.58 14.58 -2.58
CA ILE A 610 13.80 13.82 -2.32
C ILE A 610 13.56 12.39 -2.78
N GLY A 611 14.49 11.81 -3.52
CA GLY A 611 14.43 10.42 -3.95
C GLY A 611 15.77 9.69 -3.88
N VAL A 612 15.73 8.37 -4.02
CA VAL A 612 16.90 7.55 -4.33
C VAL A 612 16.88 7.26 -5.83
N CYS A 613 17.97 7.51 -6.54
CA CYS A 613 18.13 7.26 -7.97
C CYS A 613 19.51 6.66 -8.23
N ASN A 614 19.57 5.47 -8.85
CA ASN A 614 20.78 4.67 -9.01
C ASN A 614 21.58 4.55 -7.69
N ALA A 615 20.88 4.28 -6.58
CA ALA A 615 21.40 4.25 -5.20
C ALA A 615 22.07 5.55 -4.68
N GLN A 616 21.92 6.68 -5.37
CA GLN A 616 22.29 8.02 -4.86
C GLN A 616 21.06 8.77 -4.34
N ASN A 617 21.22 9.52 -3.25
CA ASN A 617 20.18 10.45 -2.78
C ASN A 617 20.21 11.71 -3.64
N VAL A 618 19.05 12.10 -4.17
CA VAL A 618 18.92 13.22 -5.12
C VAL A 618 17.76 14.15 -4.76
N TYR A 619 17.92 15.42 -5.09
CA TYR A 619 16.83 16.39 -5.13
C TYR A 619 16.22 16.41 -6.53
N LEU A 620 14.89 16.47 -6.59
CA LEU A 620 14.10 16.45 -7.82
C LEU A 620 13.03 17.55 -7.75
N PRO A 621 12.81 18.36 -8.80
CA PRO A 621 11.72 19.33 -8.80
C PRO A 621 10.38 18.58 -8.85
N ILE A 622 9.40 19.03 -8.06
CA ILE A 622 8.11 18.33 -7.94
C ILE A 622 7.39 18.14 -9.29
N PRO A 623 7.33 19.12 -10.22
CA PRO A 623 6.63 18.97 -11.49
C PRO A 623 7.04 17.75 -12.32
N GLU A 624 8.33 17.39 -12.36
CA GLU A 624 8.82 16.29 -13.19
C GLU A 624 8.49 14.91 -12.59
N VAL A 625 8.46 14.76 -11.26
CA VAL A 625 8.16 13.46 -10.62
C VAL A 625 6.68 13.10 -10.62
N ILE A 626 5.78 14.10 -10.71
CA ILE A 626 4.31 13.90 -10.77
C ILE A 626 3.77 13.87 -12.21
N ARG A 627 4.62 14.08 -13.21
CA ARG A 627 4.24 14.29 -14.63
C ARG A 627 3.37 13.16 -15.19
N SER A 628 3.63 11.92 -14.77
CA SER A 628 2.77 10.75 -14.97
C SER A 628 3.17 9.67 -13.96
N PRO A 629 2.31 8.67 -13.64
CA PRO A 629 2.70 7.60 -12.73
C PRO A 629 3.80 6.72 -13.36
N ARG A 630 4.73 6.24 -12.53
CA ARG A 630 5.67 5.16 -12.90
C ARG A 630 4.89 3.84 -13.02
N ARG A 631 5.22 3.04 -14.04
CA ARG A 631 4.57 1.76 -14.34
C ARG A 631 5.61 0.65 -14.52
N VAL A 632 5.19 -0.60 -14.30
CA VAL A 632 5.93 -1.80 -14.72
C VAL A 632 6.01 -1.77 -16.25
N ASN A 633 7.22 -1.85 -16.80
CA ASN A 633 7.43 -2.04 -18.23
C ASN A 633 7.28 -3.55 -18.54
N PRO A 634 6.28 -4.00 -19.32
CA PRO A 634 6.08 -5.42 -19.60
C PRO A 634 7.26 -6.07 -20.35
N ASN A 635 8.01 -5.29 -21.13
CA ASN A 635 9.22 -5.77 -21.82
C ASN A 635 10.47 -5.80 -20.92
N SER A 636 10.33 -5.52 -19.62
CA SER A 636 11.46 -5.46 -18.68
C SER A 636 11.90 -6.84 -18.21
N ARG A 637 13.20 -6.96 -17.93
CA ARG A 637 13.77 -8.15 -17.29
C ARG A 637 13.17 -8.50 -15.93
N MET A 638 12.49 -7.56 -15.24
CA MET A 638 11.81 -7.86 -13.98
C MET A 638 10.46 -8.55 -14.22
N TRP A 639 9.64 -8.05 -15.15
CA TRP A 639 8.38 -8.72 -15.51
C TRP A 639 8.65 -10.09 -16.15
N HIS A 640 9.65 -10.20 -17.02
CA HIS A 640 10.03 -11.49 -17.62
C HIS A 640 10.44 -12.53 -16.56
N ARG A 641 11.12 -12.11 -15.47
CA ARG A 641 11.41 -12.99 -14.33
C ARG A 641 10.14 -13.41 -13.59
N CYS A 642 9.17 -12.51 -13.44
CA CYS A 642 7.87 -12.84 -12.83
C CYS A 642 7.18 -13.93 -13.66
N LEU A 643 7.02 -13.71 -14.97
CA LEU A 643 6.44 -14.70 -15.89
C LEU A 643 7.15 -16.06 -15.81
N THR A 644 8.48 -16.08 -15.88
CA THR A 644 9.28 -17.32 -15.76
C THR A 644 9.12 -18.00 -14.40
N SER A 645 8.90 -17.24 -13.31
CA SER A 645 8.67 -17.79 -11.98
C SER A 645 7.25 -18.33 -11.77
N THR A 646 6.25 -17.74 -12.44
CA THR A 646 4.84 -18.16 -12.39
C THR A 646 4.52 -19.32 -13.34
N GLY A 647 5.25 -19.43 -14.45
CA GLY A 647 4.91 -20.33 -15.56
C GLY A 647 3.70 -19.90 -16.40
N GLN A 648 3.06 -18.77 -16.08
CA GLN A 648 1.84 -18.31 -16.76
C GLN A 648 2.06 -18.01 -18.26
N PRO A 649 1.07 -18.33 -19.13
CA PRO A 649 1.06 -17.91 -20.53
C PRO A 649 0.72 -16.42 -20.68
N ASP A 650 0.73 -15.92 -21.92
CA ASP A 650 0.05 -14.67 -22.27
C ASP A 650 -1.47 -14.92 -22.35
N PHE A 651 -2.26 -14.00 -21.81
CA PHE A 651 -3.71 -14.12 -21.65
C PHE A 651 -4.51 -13.24 -22.64
N GLN A 652 -3.86 -12.79 -23.72
CA GLN A 652 -4.41 -11.86 -24.72
C GLN A 652 -5.10 -12.52 -25.93
#